data_AF-A0A8K0JPW8-F1
#
_entry.id   AF-A0A8K0JPW8-F1
#
_cell.length_a   1.000
_cell.length_b   1.000
_cell.length_c   1.000
_cell.angle_alpha   90.00
_cell.angle_beta   90.00
_cell.angle_gamma   90.00
#
_symmetry.space_group_name_H-M   'P 1'
#
loop_
_entity.id
_entity.type
_entity.pdbx_description
1 polymer ?
#
loop_
_entity_poly.entity_id
_entity_poly.type
_entity_poly.pdbx_seq_one_letter_code
_entity_poly.pdbx_strand_id
1 'polypeptide(L)'
;MKISQKFELAAKEDRVLWSFEYFPPRTAQGLQNLYDRIERMRELGPEFIDITWGAGGKNSDLTLNLVQVCQQTIGMETCMHLCCTEMPEAKVKESLRIAKEHGCQNILALRGDPPHGQSEWKPTPGGFSKAIDLVKYIRAEYGDYFDVAVAGFPQGHPETADGEDDKRQEIEFLKAKVDAGANFIFTQMFYDVNIFIDWVKRVRAAGITVPIVPGIMPIQSWQKFMTWVKRENIIVPQHFWDVLNPVQDNDEAVRAVGIKLVAQMCRDILDCGLGIRGLHLYTLNLEKGARMLLEELKMEASREQVHPLPWRPSLAPKRRGEAIRPIFWANRQQSYLSRTEDWDEFPNGRWGDSRSPAYGDLDGYPVKIDVPGNDALELWGEPKQFSDITALFAKFCRNELKALPWSSQPASKETSVIDQQLAKMNELGYLTINSQPAVDGARSEDATHGWGPAGGYVYQKAYLEFFVAPALLDELVKRIEKDPRITYYAVNRQGDLRTNTHSEGPNAVTWGVFPGKEIIQPTIVEAVSFIAWKDEAFELGMQWASLYEEGSTSRQLIKDVMNDSYLVNIVANDFKDGLSIFEPFQLHRATPTVVNKATNGVSNAVSSATKTVAGAAGAVVNGVSSLVNGSASATEKTNGHVNGQTNGHSDKKTNSAQTNGQKDSVYEVTNEDAVPPTAGQPKANGSNSNQTEGRDSTVSQPKVESRPVSEPEAKDSAVNHGTGAGPAPKASKSLDELFDSVPLFMRETPSADGEENETLEALKSLIFDGTPDGKDGLIEDIWLSVPR
;
A
#
# COMPACT_ATOMS: atom_id res chain seq x y z
N MET A 1 0.93 -3.49 15.27
CA MET A 1 1.42 -2.86 16.51
C MET A 1 0.22 -2.44 17.32
N LYS A 2 0.25 -2.75 18.62
CA LYS A 2 -0.80 -2.36 19.55
C LYS A 2 -0.92 -0.83 19.66
N ILE A 3 -2.14 -0.30 19.70
CA ILE A 3 -2.37 1.15 19.78
C ILE A 3 -1.83 1.74 21.09
N SER A 4 -1.89 1.02 22.22
CA SER A 4 -1.28 1.45 23.48
C SER A 4 0.23 1.70 23.35
N GLN A 5 0.94 0.82 22.64
CA GLN A 5 2.38 0.98 22.36
C GLN A 5 2.66 2.21 21.49
N LYS A 6 1.76 2.53 20.55
CA LYS A 6 1.87 3.78 19.77
C LYS A 6 1.73 5.01 20.66
N PHE A 7 0.82 5.01 21.63
CA PHE A 7 0.70 6.09 22.62
C PHE A 7 1.94 6.22 23.49
N GLU A 8 2.53 5.11 23.95
CA GLU A 8 3.77 5.13 24.71
C GLU A 8 4.94 5.72 23.90
N LEU A 9 5.06 5.33 22.63
CA LEU A 9 6.07 5.87 21.73
C LEU A 9 5.85 7.37 21.49
N ALA A 10 4.61 7.77 21.20
CA ALA A 10 4.25 9.16 20.98
C ALA A 10 4.56 10.05 22.18
N ALA A 11 4.35 9.54 23.39
CA ALA A 11 4.69 10.24 24.61
C ALA A 11 6.20 10.43 24.78
N LYS A 12 7.03 9.45 24.37
CA LYS A 12 8.49 9.57 24.39
C LYS A 12 9.01 10.57 23.35
N GLU A 13 8.32 10.68 22.23
CA GLU A 13 8.67 11.56 21.10
C GLU A 13 7.99 12.93 21.17
N ASP A 14 7.22 13.20 22.24
CA ASP A 14 6.38 14.39 22.43
C ASP A 14 5.54 14.77 21.19
N ARG A 15 4.91 13.77 20.58
CA ARG A 15 4.08 13.93 19.38
C ARG A 15 2.63 13.59 19.63
N VAL A 16 1.77 14.12 18.76
CA VAL A 16 0.33 13.86 18.76
C VAL A 16 0.02 12.81 17.70
N LEU A 17 -0.79 11.82 18.07
CA LEU A 17 -1.30 10.78 17.16
C LEU A 17 -2.62 11.23 16.53
N TRP A 18 -2.90 10.73 15.32
CA TRP A 18 -4.24 10.80 14.76
C TRP A 18 -4.61 9.52 14.04
N SER A 19 -5.92 9.28 13.95
CA SER A 19 -6.49 8.12 13.26
C SER A 19 -7.78 8.48 12.53
N PHE A 20 -8.22 7.58 11.66
CA PHE A 20 -9.41 7.76 10.84
C PHE A 20 -10.39 6.62 11.02
N GLU A 21 -11.68 6.94 11.19
CA GLU A 21 -12.75 5.94 11.14
C GLU A 21 -13.36 5.84 9.74
N TYR A 22 -13.59 4.61 9.29
CA TYR A 22 -14.30 4.25 8.06
C TYR A 22 -15.40 3.24 8.32
N PHE A 23 -16.42 3.26 7.46
CA PHE A 23 -17.50 2.26 7.52
C PHE A 23 -17.60 1.42 6.24
N PRO A 24 -17.97 0.13 6.35
CA PRO A 24 -18.17 -0.74 5.20
C PRO A 24 -19.21 -0.18 4.19
N PRO A 25 -18.84 0.06 2.92
CA PRO A 25 -19.76 0.54 1.90
C PRO A 25 -20.83 -0.50 1.55
N ARG A 26 -21.96 -0.05 1.00
CA ARG A 26 -23.07 -0.94 0.62
C ARG A 26 -22.93 -1.58 -0.77
N THR A 27 -22.00 -1.10 -1.60
CA THR A 27 -21.84 -1.53 -3.00
C THR A 27 -20.38 -1.88 -3.30
N ALA A 28 -20.15 -2.75 -4.27
CA ALA A 28 -18.81 -3.13 -4.72
C ALA A 28 -18.00 -1.92 -5.24
N GLN A 29 -18.64 -1.03 -6.00
CA GLN A 29 -18.00 0.22 -6.43
C GLN A 29 -17.64 1.11 -5.23
N GLY A 30 -18.53 1.18 -4.22
CA GLY A 30 -18.26 1.92 -2.99
C GLY A 30 -17.06 1.34 -2.22
N LEU A 31 -16.91 0.02 -2.22
CA LEU A 31 -15.78 -0.67 -1.61
C LEU A 31 -14.46 -0.33 -2.33
N GLN A 32 -14.41 -0.41 -3.66
CA GLN A 32 -13.23 -0.02 -4.42
C GLN A 32 -12.86 1.45 -4.17
N ASN A 33 -13.85 2.35 -4.24
CA ASN A 33 -13.63 3.77 -3.96
C ASN A 33 -13.12 4.03 -2.54
N LEU A 34 -13.47 3.17 -1.57
CA LEU A 34 -12.97 3.25 -0.21
C LEU A 34 -11.52 2.77 -0.13
N TYR A 35 -11.14 1.67 -0.78
CA TYR A 35 -9.76 1.22 -0.85
C TYR A 35 -8.85 2.31 -1.43
N ASP A 36 -9.20 2.87 -2.58
CA ASP A 36 -8.43 3.94 -3.21
C ASP A 36 -8.30 5.17 -2.28
N ARG A 37 -9.34 5.44 -1.48
CA ARG A 37 -9.34 6.54 -0.52
C ARG A 37 -8.45 6.26 0.68
N ILE A 38 -8.50 5.06 1.25
CA ILE A 38 -7.62 4.67 2.36
C ILE A 38 -6.16 4.77 1.91
N GLU A 39 -5.84 4.33 0.68
CA GLU A 39 -4.49 4.50 0.11
C GLU A 39 -4.07 5.97 0.01
N ARG A 40 -4.93 6.86 -0.49
CA ARG A 40 -4.61 8.30 -0.55
C ARG A 40 -4.53 8.96 0.83
N MET A 41 -5.37 8.54 1.77
CA MET A 41 -5.43 9.09 3.12
C MET A 41 -4.32 8.53 4.02
N ARG A 42 -3.71 7.40 3.69
CA ARG A 42 -2.48 6.92 4.34
C ARG A 42 -1.35 7.94 4.23
N GLU A 43 -1.27 8.69 3.13
CA GLU A 43 -0.30 9.77 2.94
C GLU A 43 -0.50 10.94 3.92
N LEU A 44 -1.66 11.01 4.60
CA LEU A 44 -1.92 11.95 5.68
C LEU A 44 -1.37 11.49 7.03
N GLY A 45 -0.66 10.35 7.10
CA GLY A 45 0.00 9.86 8.31
C GLY A 45 -0.91 9.44 9.47
N PRO A 46 -2.07 8.79 9.26
CA PRO A 46 -2.76 8.19 10.39
C PRO A 46 -1.89 7.07 10.98
N GLU A 47 -1.97 6.91 12.30
CA GLU A 47 -1.22 5.89 13.04
C GLU A 47 -1.90 4.54 13.04
N PHE A 48 -3.22 4.57 12.86
CA PHE A 48 -4.09 3.43 12.65
C PHE A 48 -5.40 3.94 12.01
N ILE A 49 -6.21 3.01 11.52
CA ILE A 49 -7.56 3.29 11.05
C ILE A 49 -8.56 2.40 11.80
N ASP A 50 -9.77 2.89 11.96
CA ASP A 50 -10.87 2.16 12.58
C ASP A 50 -11.86 1.75 11.51
N ILE A 51 -12.37 0.52 11.62
CA ILE A 51 -13.37 -0.01 10.70
C ILE A 51 -14.61 -0.37 11.52
N THR A 52 -15.70 0.36 11.26
CA THR A 52 -16.94 0.20 11.99
C THR A 52 -17.58 -1.16 11.76
N TRP A 53 -18.35 -1.61 12.76
CA TRP A 53 -19.09 -2.85 12.72
C TRP A 53 -20.59 -2.57 12.60
N GLY A 54 -21.26 -3.18 11.62
CA GLY A 54 -22.70 -3.00 11.43
C GLY A 54 -23.52 -3.59 12.57
N ALA A 55 -24.61 -2.91 12.97
CA ALA A 55 -25.54 -3.41 13.97
C ALA A 55 -26.00 -4.86 13.67
N GLY A 56 -26.03 -5.70 14.71
CA GLY A 56 -26.36 -7.13 14.60
C GLY A 56 -25.39 -7.97 13.75
N GLY A 57 -24.19 -7.48 13.45
CA GLY A 57 -23.22 -8.21 12.62
C GLY A 57 -23.53 -8.18 11.13
N LYS A 58 -24.45 -7.31 10.70
CA LYS A 58 -24.67 -7.04 9.28
C LYS A 58 -23.38 -6.54 8.66
N ASN A 59 -22.98 -7.13 7.52
CA ASN A 59 -21.72 -6.82 6.83
C ASN A 59 -20.46 -7.09 7.68
N SER A 60 -20.54 -7.98 8.67
CA SER A 60 -19.36 -8.42 9.46
C SER A 60 -18.27 -9.00 8.58
N ASP A 61 -18.63 -9.80 7.57
CA ASP A 61 -17.67 -10.38 6.63
C ASP A 61 -16.96 -9.29 5.80
N LEU A 62 -17.65 -8.20 5.46
CA LEU A 62 -17.06 -7.06 4.78
C LEU A 62 -16.12 -6.27 5.70
N THR A 63 -16.45 -6.16 7.00
CA THR A 63 -15.57 -5.56 8.00
C THR A 63 -14.27 -6.37 8.14
N LEU A 64 -14.38 -7.70 8.24
CA LEU A 64 -13.23 -8.60 8.31
C LEU A 64 -12.38 -8.54 7.04
N ASN A 65 -13.00 -8.45 5.86
CA ASN A 65 -12.31 -8.28 4.59
C ASN A 65 -11.56 -6.94 4.52
N LEU A 66 -12.19 -5.84 4.94
CA LEU A 66 -11.53 -4.53 5.02
C LEU A 66 -10.33 -4.57 5.98
N VAL A 67 -10.46 -5.19 7.15
CA VAL A 67 -9.35 -5.39 8.10
C VAL A 67 -8.22 -6.17 7.44
N GLN A 68 -8.53 -7.27 6.76
CA GLN A 68 -7.55 -8.09 6.05
C GLN A 68 -6.79 -7.27 5.01
N VAL A 69 -7.51 -6.60 4.09
CA VAL A 69 -6.88 -5.83 3.01
C VAL A 69 -6.08 -4.66 3.57
N CYS A 70 -6.57 -3.97 4.59
CA CYS A 70 -5.84 -2.85 5.19
C CYS A 70 -4.53 -3.32 5.85
N GLN A 71 -4.56 -4.41 6.61
CA GLN A 71 -3.38 -4.98 7.27
C GLN A 71 -2.39 -5.58 6.27
N GLN A 72 -2.86 -6.51 5.43
CA GLN A 72 -1.99 -7.37 4.63
C GLN A 72 -1.50 -6.68 3.36
N THR A 73 -2.33 -5.79 2.80
CA THR A 73 -2.13 -5.23 1.48
C THR A 73 -1.80 -3.74 1.52
N ILE A 74 -2.62 -2.92 2.17
CA ILE A 74 -2.40 -1.46 2.22
C ILE A 74 -1.27 -1.11 3.20
N GLY A 75 -1.02 -1.98 4.19
CA GLY A 75 0.01 -1.77 5.20
C GLY A 75 -0.40 -0.72 6.23
N MET A 76 -1.66 -0.79 6.69
CA MET A 76 -2.23 0.12 7.68
C MET A 76 -2.69 -0.66 8.91
N GLU A 77 -2.32 -0.17 10.10
CA GLU A 77 -2.78 -0.76 11.36
C GLU A 77 -4.29 -0.53 11.51
N THR A 78 -5.01 -1.57 11.92
CA THR A 78 -6.47 -1.52 12.04
C THR A 78 -6.93 -1.67 13.49
N CYS A 79 -7.97 -0.92 13.85
CA CYS A 79 -8.85 -1.21 14.98
C CYS A 79 -10.20 -1.68 14.46
N MET A 80 -10.55 -2.93 14.77
CA MET A 80 -11.82 -3.50 14.36
C MET A 80 -12.88 -3.23 15.42
N HIS A 81 -13.97 -2.57 15.06
CA HIS A 81 -15.13 -2.52 15.95
C HIS A 81 -15.73 -3.93 16.09
N LEU A 82 -16.22 -4.25 17.28
CA LEU A 82 -16.94 -5.50 17.51
C LEU A 82 -18.07 -5.27 18.51
N CYS A 83 -19.29 -5.31 18.00
CA CYS A 83 -20.49 -5.27 18.83
C CYS A 83 -20.79 -6.67 19.37
N CYS A 84 -21.09 -6.75 20.67
CA CYS A 84 -21.32 -8.03 21.34
C CYS A 84 -22.79 -8.45 21.37
N THR A 85 -23.71 -7.61 20.90
CA THR A 85 -25.14 -7.88 20.93
C THR A 85 -25.74 -8.20 19.57
N GLU A 86 -26.95 -8.80 19.59
CA GLU A 86 -27.71 -9.18 18.39
C GLU A 86 -27.03 -10.21 17.49
N MET A 87 -26.10 -10.99 18.04
CA MET A 87 -25.47 -12.10 17.36
C MET A 87 -25.21 -13.26 18.31
N PRO A 88 -25.20 -14.50 17.78
CA PRO A 88 -24.75 -15.66 18.54
C PRO A 88 -23.30 -15.47 19.01
N GLU A 89 -22.99 -15.96 20.21
CA GLU A 89 -21.64 -15.96 20.77
C GLU A 89 -20.61 -16.51 19.76
N ALA A 90 -20.95 -17.59 19.04
CA ALA A 90 -20.11 -18.20 18.03
C ALA A 90 -19.63 -17.22 16.93
N LYS A 91 -20.45 -16.24 16.52
CA LYS A 91 -20.04 -15.26 15.51
C LYS A 91 -19.00 -14.28 16.06
N VAL A 92 -19.12 -13.87 17.32
CA VAL A 92 -18.12 -13.04 18.01
C VAL A 92 -16.80 -13.79 18.12
N LYS A 93 -16.85 -15.06 18.56
CA LYS A 93 -15.67 -15.94 18.68
C LYS A 93 -14.94 -16.09 17.35
N GLU A 94 -15.70 -16.40 16.30
CA GLU A 94 -15.18 -16.57 14.96
C GLU A 94 -14.56 -15.28 14.41
N SER A 95 -15.20 -14.13 14.65
CA SER A 95 -14.69 -12.84 14.18
C SER A 95 -13.37 -12.45 14.86
N LEU A 96 -13.22 -12.74 16.16
CA LEU A 96 -11.95 -12.55 16.88
C LEU A 96 -10.86 -13.48 16.37
N ARG A 97 -11.19 -14.75 16.08
CA ARG A 97 -10.25 -15.71 15.49
C ARG A 97 -9.73 -15.21 14.13
N ILE A 98 -10.64 -14.83 13.23
CA ILE A 98 -10.30 -14.29 11.90
C ILE A 98 -9.48 -13.00 12.02
N ALA A 99 -9.86 -12.08 12.92
CA ALA A 99 -9.10 -10.84 13.13
C ALA A 99 -7.65 -11.13 13.56
N LYS A 100 -7.44 -12.08 14.48
CA LYS A 100 -6.11 -12.53 14.90
C LYS A 100 -5.33 -13.18 13.77
N GLU A 101 -5.96 -14.00 12.94
CA GLU A 101 -5.34 -14.64 11.77
C GLU A 101 -4.85 -13.62 10.75
N HIS A 102 -5.61 -12.55 10.54
CA HIS A 102 -5.20 -11.43 9.69
C HIS A 102 -4.21 -10.46 10.37
N GLY A 103 -3.83 -10.73 11.62
CA GLY A 103 -2.86 -9.96 12.39
C GLY A 103 -3.37 -8.65 12.97
N CYS A 104 -4.69 -8.44 13.00
CA CYS A 104 -5.30 -7.34 13.72
C CYS A 104 -5.06 -7.52 15.22
N GLN A 105 -4.56 -6.48 15.87
CA GLN A 105 -4.25 -6.51 17.31
C GLN A 105 -5.12 -5.54 18.11
N ASN A 106 -6.06 -4.85 17.49
CA ASN A 106 -6.81 -3.78 18.16
C ASN A 106 -8.32 -3.98 17.94
N ILE A 107 -9.06 -4.09 19.03
CA ILE A 107 -10.52 -4.30 19.01
C ILE A 107 -11.20 -3.18 19.78
N LEU A 108 -12.18 -2.51 19.16
CA LEU A 108 -13.11 -1.65 19.90
C LEU A 108 -14.31 -2.48 20.35
N ALA A 109 -14.33 -2.83 21.64
CA ALA A 109 -15.38 -3.62 22.25
C ALA A 109 -16.61 -2.75 22.54
N LEU A 110 -17.70 -3.03 21.82
CA LEU A 110 -18.95 -2.29 21.91
C LEU A 110 -20.08 -3.21 22.35
N ARG A 111 -21.10 -2.61 22.96
CA ARG A 111 -22.39 -3.30 23.13
C ARG A 111 -23.04 -3.46 21.76
N GLY A 112 -23.30 -2.32 21.12
CA GLY A 112 -24.09 -2.20 19.89
C GLY A 112 -25.35 -1.37 20.14
N ASP A 113 -25.85 -0.77 19.07
CA ASP A 113 -27.15 -0.09 19.05
C ASP A 113 -28.28 -1.12 18.87
N PRO A 114 -29.51 -0.83 19.36
CA PRO A 114 -30.69 -1.63 19.04
C PRO A 114 -30.93 -1.78 17.53
N PRO A 115 -31.70 -2.78 17.07
CA PRO A 115 -31.97 -2.95 15.66
C PRO A 115 -32.73 -1.75 15.11
N HIS A 116 -32.50 -1.41 13.84
CA HIS A 116 -33.18 -0.28 13.22
C HIS A 116 -34.71 -0.39 13.35
N GLY A 117 -35.34 0.63 13.95
CA GLY A 117 -36.78 0.68 14.20
C GLY A 117 -37.23 0.12 15.56
N GLN A 118 -36.31 -0.35 16.41
CA GLN A 118 -36.60 -0.75 17.79
C GLN A 118 -35.98 0.25 18.76
N SER A 119 -36.73 0.60 19.81
CA SER A 119 -36.27 1.51 20.86
C SER A 119 -35.53 0.79 21.99
N GLU A 120 -35.65 -0.54 22.08
CA GLU A 120 -35.11 -1.33 23.17
C GLU A 120 -34.27 -2.49 22.65
N TRP A 121 -33.18 -2.72 23.38
CA TRP A 121 -32.31 -3.86 23.18
C TRP A 121 -32.85 -5.11 23.89
N LYS A 122 -32.64 -6.30 23.31
CA LYS A 122 -32.91 -7.59 23.95
C LYS A 122 -31.69 -8.52 23.90
N PRO A 123 -31.32 -9.18 25.03
CA PRO A 123 -30.24 -10.15 25.04
C PRO A 123 -30.54 -11.31 24.09
N THR A 124 -29.55 -11.67 23.28
CA THR A 124 -29.57 -12.93 22.54
C THR A 124 -29.30 -14.06 23.53
N PRO A 125 -30.15 -15.10 23.63
CA PRO A 125 -29.92 -16.22 24.53
C PRO A 125 -28.53 -16.85 24.31
N GLY A 126 -27.73 -16.93 25.38
CA GLY A 126 -26.35 -17.45 25.31
C GLY A 126 -25.32 -16.49 24.68
N GLY A 127 -25.70 -15.26 24.31
CA GLY A 127 -24.81 -14.22 23.81
C GLY A 127 -24.31 -13.26 24.89
N PHE A 128 -23.43 -12.33 24.51
CA PHE A 128 -22.96 -11.25 25.39
C PHE A 128 -24.05 -10.20 25.60
N SER A 129 -24.06 -9.54 26.76
CA SER A 129 -25.09 -8.55 27.11
C SER A 129 -24.54 -7.13 27.18
N LYS A 130 -23.28 -6.97 27.57
CA LYS A 130 -22.62 -5.67 27.73
C LYS A 130 -21.22 -5.71 27.16
N ALA A 131 -20.70 -4.55 26.77
CA ALA A 131 -19.32 -4.42 26.28
C ALA A 131 -18.28 -5.00 27.26
N ILE A 132 -18.50 -4.90 28.58
CA ILE A 132 -17.61 -5.48 29.59
C ILE A 132 -17.50 -7.01 29.48
N ASP A 133 -18.57 -7.70 29.05
CA ASP A 133 -18.55 -9.15 28.88
C ASP A 133 -17.60 -9.53 27.74
N LEU A 134 -17.60 -8.74 26.66
CA LEU A 134 -16.67 -8.89 25.54
C LEU A 134 -15.22 -8.60 25.95
N VAL A 135 -14.97 -7.55 26.75
CA VAL A 135 -13.62 -7.26 27.28
C VAL A 135 -13.10 -8.46 28.09
N LYS A 136 -13.91 -8.97 29.03
CA LYS A 136 -13.56 -10.13 29.86
C LYS A 136 -13.29 -11.37 29.02
N TYR A 137 -14.12 -11.63 28.02
CA TYR A 137 -13.94 -12.75 27.11
C TYR A 137 -12.64 -12.66 26.32
N ILE A 138 -12.36 -11.49 25.72
CA ILE A 138 -11.11 -11.28 24.96
C ILE A 138 -9.89 -11.52 25.86
N ARG A 139 -9.92 -11.02 27.10
CA ARG A 139 -8.83 -11.24 28.07
C ARG A 139 -8.68 -12.70 28.48
N ALA A 140 -9.78 -13.40 28.73
CA ALA A 140 -9.75 -14.80 29.12
C ALA A 140 -9.18 -15.72 28.03
N GLU A 141 -9.56 -15.49 26.77
CA GLU A 141 -9.22 -16.40 25.66
C GLU A 141 -7.95 -16.01 24.91
N TYR A 142 -7.68 -14.72 24.78
CA TYR A 142 -6.57 -14.19 23.97
C TYR A 142 -5.47 -13.53 24.81
N GLY A 143 -5.65 -13.45 26.13
CA GLY A 143 -4.71 -12.81 27.04
C GLY A 143 -4.41 -11.37 26.62
N ASP A 144 -3.13 -11.09 26.40
CA ASP A 144 -2.63 -9.79 25.95
C ASP A 144 -2.38 -9.73 24.43
N TYR A 145 -2.94 -10.64 23.62
CA TYR A 145 -2.76 -10.52 22.16
C TYR A 145 -3.40 -9.25 21.60
N PHE A 146 -4.64 -8.96 22.04
CA PHE A 146 -5.41 -7.79 21.60
C PHE A 146 -5.26 -6.63 22.58
N ASP A 147 -5.02 -5.44 22.04
CA ASP A 147 -5.43 -4.20 22.67
C ASP A 147 -6.95 -4.02 22.53
N VAL A 148 -7.60 -3.64 23.63
CA VAL A 148 -9.05 -3.50 23.68
C VAL A 148 -9.40 -2.06 24.01
N ALA A 149 -10.05 -1.38 23.08
CA ALA A 149 -10.65 -0.08 23.28
C ALA A 149 -12.08 -0.22 23.81
N VAL A 150 -12.56 0.79 24.53
CA VAL A 150 -13.97 0.92 24.91
C VAL A 150 -14.49 2.34 24.65
N ALA A 151 -15.79 2.46 24.40
CA ALA A 151 -16.42 3.77 24.23
C ALA A 151 -16.62 4.52 25.56
N GLY A 152 -16.39 5.84 25.52
CA GLY A 152 -16.72 6.82 26.55
C GLY A 152 -17.62 7.92 25.98
N PHE A 153 -18.43 8.54 26.84
CA PHE A 153 -19.47 9.49 26.42
C PHE A 153 -19.33 10.79 27.21
N PRO A 154 -18.62 11.80 26.69
CA PRO A 154 -18.38 13.05 27.41
C PRO A 154 -19.66 13.79 27.82
N GLN A 155 -20.72 13.67 27.01
CA GLN A 155 -22.02 14.30 27.21
C GLN A 155 -23.06 13.35 27.85
N GLY A 156 -22.64 12.19 28.34
CA GLY A 156 -23.54 11.13 28.79
C GLY A 156 -24.00 10.19 27.68
N HIS A 157 -24.33 8.96 28.04
CA HIS A 157 -24.90 7.97 27.14
C HIS A 157 -26.38 8.27 26.89
N PRO A 158 -26.90 8.18 25.65
CA PRO A 158 -28.30 8.54 25.35
C PRO A 158 -29.37 7.77 26.13
N GLU A 159 -29.06 6.56 26.59
CA GLU A 159 -29.96 5.72 27.40
C GLU A 159 -29.87 5.99 28.91
N THR A 160 -28.98 6.87 29.33
CA THR A 160 -28.79 7.22 30.74
C THR A 160 -29.33 8.63 30.98
N ALA A 161 -29.97 8.85 32.12
CA ALA A 161 -30.48 10.18 32.48
C ALA A 161 -29.31 11.14 32.78
N ASP A 162 -29.53 12.46 32.67
CA ASP A 162 -28.49 13.49 32.83
C ASP A 162 -28.29 13.94 34.30
N GLY A 163 -28.59 13.06 35.27
CA GLY A 163 -28.41 13.33 36.70
C GLY A 163 -26.95 13.20 37.16
N GLU A 164 -26.59 13.83 38.27
CA GLU A 164 -25.23 13.66 38.84
C GLU A 164 -24.96 12.22 39.32
N ASP A 165 -25.97 11.53 39.83
CA ASP A 165 -25.86 10.11 40.19
C ASP A 165 -25.65 9.22 38.96
N ASP A 166 -26.32 9.56 37.86
CA ASP A 166 -26.18 8.87 36.58
C ASP A 166 -24.77 9.08 35.99
N LYS A 167 -24.28 10.32 35.96
CA LYS A 167 -22.90 10.64 35.55
C LYS A 167 -21.87 9.88 36.38
N ARG A 168 -22.08 9.76 37.70
CA ARG A 168 -21.21 8.95 38.57
C ARG A 168 -21.26 7.48 38.15
N GLN A 169 -22.45 6.93 37.94
CA GLN A 169 -22.64 5.54 37.53
C GLN A 169 -22.01 5.22 36.17
N GLU A 170 -22.06 6.14 35.20
CA GLU A 170 -21.39 5.95 33.90
C GLU A 170 -19.87 5.85 34.05
N ILE A 171 -19.27 6.68 34.91
CA ILE A 171 -17.84 6.62 35.22
C ILE A 171 -17.51 5.30 35.93
N GLU A 172 -18.37 4.79 36.82
CA GLU A 172 -18.21 3.47 37.45
C GLU A 172 -18.26 2.33 36.41
N PHE A 173 -19.17 2.40 35.42
CA PHE A 173 -19.22 1.41 34.33
C PHE A 173 -18.00 1.49 33.42
N LEU A 174 -17.53 2.70 33.10
CA LEU A 174 -16.32 2.91 32.33
C LEU A 174 -15.11 2.34 33.09
N LYS A 175 -15.00 2.63 34.39
CA LYS A 175 -13.99 2.06 35.28
C LYS A 175 -14.04 0.54 35.28
N ALA A 176 -15.21 -0.06 35.43
CA ALA A 176 -15.35 -1.51 35.42
C ALA A 176 -14.88 -2.15 34.10
N LYS A 177 -15.11 -1.49 32.95
CA LYS A 177 -14.57 -1.93 31.65
C LYS A 177 -13.04 -1.83 31.58
N VAL A 178 -12.46 -0.75 32.10
CA VAL A 178 -11.00 -0.56 32.16
C VAL A 178 -10.36 -1.58 33.10
N ASP A 179 -10.91 -1.74 34.31
CA ASP A 179 -10.45 -2.71 35.31
C ASP A 179 -10.58 -4.16 34.79
N ALA A 180 -11.53 -4.43 33.88
CA ALA A 180 -11.65 -5.72 33.20
C ALA A 180 -10.57 -5.96 32.13
N GLY A 181 -9.81 -4.93 31.74
CA GLY A 181 -8.65 -5.05 30.86
C GLY A 181 -8.69 -4.19 29.59
N ALA A 182 -9.51 -3.15 29.50
CA ALA A 182 -9.44 -2.21 28.37
C ALA A 182 -8.16 -1.35 28.45
N ASN A 183 -7.51 -1.12 27.29
CA ASN A 183 -6.21 -0.43 27.19
C ASN A 183 -6.33 1.07 26.89
N PHE A 184 -7.44 1.52 26.30
CA PHE A 184 -7.69 2.93 25.99
C PHE A 184 -9.19 3.18 25.72
N ILE A 185 -9.55 4.45 25.63
CA ILE A 185 -10.94 4.90 25.49
C ILE A 185 -11.08 5.77 24.25
N PHE A 186 -12.04 5.43 23.37
CA PHE A 186 -12.53 6.37 22.35
C PHE A 186 -13.73 7.12 22.90
N THR A 187 -13.78 8.43 22.69
CA THR A 187 -15.00 9.18 23.03
C THR A 187 -15.96 9.23 21.86
N GLN A 188 -17.26 9.24 22.14
CA GLN A 188 -18.26 9.75 21.20
C GLN A 188 -17.90 11.19 20.79
N MET A 189 -18.33 11.59 19.59
CA MET A 189 -18.15 12.95 19.08
C MET A 189 -18.82 14.02 19.94
N PHE A 190 -18.19 15.20 20.04
CA PHE A 190 -18.68 16.37 20.77
C PHE A 190 -18.16 17.66 20.13
N TYR A 191 -18.73 18.81 20.50
CA TYR A 191 -18.24 20.13 20.10
C TYR A 191 -17.92 21.07 21.28
N ASP A 192 -18.42 20.77 22.49
CA ASP A 192 -18.09 21.54 23.69
C ASP A 192 -16.87 20.98 24.42
N VAL A 193 -15.75 21.71 24.32
CA VAL A 193 -14.47 21.34 24.96
C VAL A 193 -14.57 21.33 26.48
N ASN A 194 -15.37 22.21 27.08
CA ASN A 194 -15.46 22.28 28.54
C ASN A 194 -16.14 21.02 29.10
N ILE A 195 -17.18 20.54 28.43
CA ILE A 195 -17.84 19.28 28.79
C ILE A 195 -16.84 18.12 28.72
N PHE A 196 -16.03 18.06 27.66
CA PHE A 196 -14.97 17.04 27.54
C PHE A 196 -13.92 17.15 28.66
N ILE A 197 -13.41 18.35 28.94
CA ILE A 197 -12.41 18.60 29.99
C ILE A 197 -12.95 18.15 31.35
N ASP A 198 -14.18 18.51 31.69
CA ASP A 198 -14.78 18.14 32.97
C ASP A 198 -15.06 16.64 33.06
N TRP A 199 -15.46 16.01 31.96
CA TRP A 199 -15.57 14.56 31.88
C TRP A 199 -14.22 13.87 32.09
N VAL A 200 -13.14 14.33 31.44
CA VAL A 200 -11.79 13.77 31.63
C VAL A 200 -11.35 13.91 33.08
N LYS A 201 -11.59 15.06 33.74
CA LYS A 201 -11.29 15.23 35.18
C LYS A 201 -12.02 14.19 36.04
N ARG A 202 -13.30 13.91 35.77
CA ARG A 202 -14.07 12.87 36.48
C ARG A 202 -13.50 11.47 36.22
N VAL A 203 -13.13 11.16 34.98
CA VAL A 203 -12.47 9.90 34.60
C VAL A 203 -11.16 9.71 35.35
N ARG A 204 -10.30 10.75 35.40
CA ARG A 204 -9.03 10.72 36.15
C ARG A 204 -9.25 10.62 37.67
N ALA A 205 -10.24 11.33 38.21
CA ALA A 205 -10.59 11.25 39.64
C ALA A 205 -11.07 9.85 40.06
N ALA A 206 -11.67 9.09 39.14
CA ALA A 206 -12.02 7.68 39.37
C ALA A 206 -10.81 6.71 39.27
N GLY A 207 -9.60 7.22 39.02
CA GLY A 207 -8.36 6.43 38.94
C GLY A 207 -8.13 5.76 37.58
N ILE A 208 -8.86 6.14 36.54
CA ILE A 208 -8.64 5.62 35.18
C ILE A 208 -7.46 6.36 34.55
N THR A 209 -6.38 5.65 34.25
CA THR A 209 -5.12 6.23 33.71
C THR A 209 -4.85 5.90 32.25
N VAL A 210 -5.62 5.01 31.64
CA VAL A 210 -5.46 4.65 30.23
C VAL A 210 -5.63 5.86 29.30
N PRO A 211 -5.01 5.84 28.09
CA PRO A 211 -5.19 6.90 27.10
C PRO A 211 -6.66 7.15 26.77
N ILE A 212 -7.01 8.42 26.60
CA ILE A 212 -8.33 8.88 26.14
C ILE A 212 -8.10 9.51 24.78
N VAL A 213 -8.85 9.05 23.78
CA VAL A 213 -8.77 9.50 22.40
C VAL A 213 -10.08 10.20 22.04
N PRO A 214 -10.12 11.55 22.02
CA PRO A 214 -11.30 12.30 21.63
C PRO A 214 -11.73 12.00 20.19
N GLY A 215 -13.00 11.70 20.02
CA GLY A 215 -13.66 11.57 18.72
C GLY A 215 -14.01 12.93 18.13
N ILE A 216 -13.43 13.25 16.97
CA ILE A 216 -13.50 14.55 16.31
C ILE A 216 -14.24 14.39 14.98
N MET A 217 -15.29 15.18 14.77
CA MET A 217 -16.03 15.20 13.52
C MET A 217 -15.83 16.52 12.79
N PRO A 218 -15.16 16.55 11.62
CA PRO A 218 -15.07 17.75 10.79
C PRO A 218 -16.44 18.19 10.27
N ILE A 219 -16.77 19.47 10.42
CA ILE A 219 -18.01 20.06 9.88
C ILE A 219 -17.82 20.36 8.39
N GLN A 220 -18.49 19.59 7.53
CA GLN A 220 -18.29 19.64 6.06
C GLN A 220 -19.49 20.13 5.24
N SER A 221 -20.69 20.02 5.81
CA SER A 221 -21.93 20.53 5.22
C SER A 221 -22.97 20.78 6.31
N TRP A 222 -23.83 21.78 6.11
CA TRP A 222 -24.80 22.21 7.12
C TRP A 222 -25.82 21.11 7.42
N GLN A 223 -26.41 20.54 6.36
CA GLN A 223 -27.46 19.54 6.51
C GLN A 223 -26.97 18.29 7.26
N LYS A 224 -25.79 17.77 6.91
CA LYS A 224 -25.22 16.61 7.59
C LYS A 224 -24.90 16.94 9.03
N PHE A 225 -24.25 18.07 9.29
CA PHE A 225 -23.97 18.55 10.64
C PHE A 225 -25.24 18.57 11.50
N MET A 226 -26.33 19.16 11.00
CA MET A 226 -27.62 19.18 11.70
C MET A 226 -28.24 17.80 11.90
N THR A 227 -28.09 16.88 10.95
CA THR A 227 -28.53 15.48 11.13
C THR A 227 -27.83 14.83 12.31
N TRP A 228 -26.51 14.95 12.39
CA TRP A 228 -25.71 14.35 13.46
C TRP A 228 -25.99 15.00 14.81
N VAL A 229 -26.05 16.34 14.87
CA VAL A 229 -26.41 17.07 16.09
C VAL A 229 -27.75 16.60 16.65
N LYS A 230 -28.77 16.43 15.80
CA LYS A 230 -30.09 15.96 16.24
C LYS A 230 -30.09 14.49 16.64
N ARG A 231 -29.44 13.63 15.85
CA ARG A 231 -29.49 12.18 16.03
C ARG A 231 -28.74 11.73 17.27
N GLU A 232 -27.57 12.31 17.51
CA GLU A 232 -26.69 12.00 18.63
C GLU A 232 -26.93 12.93 19.84
N ASN A 233 -27.92 13.83 19.76
CA ASN A 233 -28.24 14.83 20.78
C ASN A 233 -27.00 15.63 21.25
N ILE A 234 -26.17 16.07 20.30
CA ILE A 234 -24.90 16.74 20.61
C ILE A 234 -25.15 18.17 21.05
N ILE A 235 -24.51 18.57 22.15
CA ILE A 235 -24.47 19.96 22.61
C ILE A 235 -23.41 20.70 21.78
N VAL A 236 -23.87 21.75 21.09
CA VAL A 236 -23.02 22.61 20.27
C VAL A 236 -22.94 23.97 20.96
N PRO A 237 -21.72 24.46 21.29
CA PRO A 237 -21.54 25.76 21.93
C PRO A 237 -22.13 26.92 21.12
N GLN A 238 -22.62 27.96 21.80
CA GLN A 238 -23.26 29.10 21.12
C GLN A 238 -22.36 29.76 20.06
N HIS A 239 -21.06 29.88 20.33
CA HIS A 239 -20.13 30.47 19.39
C HIS A 239 -19.97 29.68 18.08
N PHE A 240 -20.28 28.37 18.03
CA PHE A 240 -20.34 27.64 16.76
C PHE A 240 -21.54 28.12 15.93
N TRP A 241 -22.71 28.28 16.55
CA TRP A 241 -23.92 28.76 15.88
C TRP A 241 -23.75 30.17 15.34
N ASP A 242 -23.11 31.04 16.10
CA ASP A 242 -22.89 32.45 15.73
C ASP A 242 -22.10 32.58 14.42
N VAL A 243 -21.18 31.64 14.14
CA VAL A 243 -20.34 31.67 12.93
C VAL A 243 -20.89 30.78 11.81
N LEU A 244 -21.59 29.68 12.13
CA LEU A 244 -22.14 28.76 11.13
C LEU A 244 -23.49 29.21 10.56
N ASN A 245 -24.39 29.77 11.37
CA ASN A 245 -25.72 30.21 10.91
C ASN A 245 -25.67 31.21 9.74
N PRO A 246 -24.77 32.22 9.73
CA PRO A 246 -24.68 33.17 8.62
C PRO A 246 -24.28 32.54 7.28
N VAL A 247 -23.65 31.36 7.31
CA VAL A 247 -23.13 30.67 6.11
C VAL A 247 -23.89 29.39 5.78
N GLN A 248 -24.95 29.05 6.52
CA GLN A 248 -25.63 27.74 6.48
C GLN A 248 -26.09 27.29 5.08
N ASP A 249 -26.39 28.23 4.19
CA ASP A 249 -26.86 27.94 2.83
C ASP A 249 -25.70 27.76 1.81
N ASN A 250 -24.44 27.84 2.26
CA ASN A 250 -23.24 27.65 1.44
C ASN A 250 -22.30 26.63 2.07
N ASP A 251 -22.38 25.37 1.62
CA ASP A 251 -21.56 24.27 2.14
C ASP A 251 -20.05 24.47 1.99
N GLU A 252 -19.58 25.27 1.03
CA GLU A 252 -18.17 25.60 0.92
C GLU A 252 -17.73 26.53 2.06
N ALA A 253 -18.52 27.56 2.34
CA ALA A 253 -18.28 28.48 3.45
C ALA A 253 -18.46 27.78 4.81
N VAL A 254 -19.50 26.94 4.97
CA VAL A 254 -19.71 26.10 6.16
C VAL A 254 -18.49 25.23 6.43
N ARG A 255 -17.94 24.59 5.39
CA ARG A 255 -16.73 23.78 5.55
C ARG A 255 -15.54 24.62 5.97
N ALA A 256 -15.27 25.73 5.28
CA ALA A 256 -14.11 26.57 5.59
C ALA A 256 -14.14 27.12 7.02
N VAL A 257 -15.31 27.58 7.48
CA VAL A 257 -15.52 28.05 8.86
C VAL A 257 -15.51 26.90 9.86
N GLY A 258 -16.22 25.82 9.56
CA GLY A 258 -16.36 24.66 10.42
C GLY A 258 -15.02 23.99 10.72
N ILE A 259 -14.12 23.91 9.73
CA ILE A 259 -12.76 23.39 9.93
C ILE A 259 -11.99 24.27 10.93
N LYS A 260 -12.09 25.60 10.87
CA LYS A 260 -11.41 26.49 11.82
C LYS A 260 -11.93 26.32 13.25
N LEU A 261 -13.25 26.19 13.41
CA LEU A 261 -13.87 25.93 14.71
C LEU A 261 -13.40 24.59 15.30
N VAL A 262 -13.43 23.53 14.49
CA VAL A 262 -12.98 22.20 14.91
C VAL A 262 -11.48 22.17 15.18
N ALA A 263 -10.66 22.89 14.40
CA ALA A 263 -9.23 23.00 14.65
C ALA A 263 -8.93 23.73 15.96
N GLN A 264 -9.67 24.79 16.30
CA GLN A 264 -9.55 25.45 17.59
C GLN A 264 -9.92 24.50 18.73
N MET A 265 -11.03 23.76 18.59
CA MET A 265 -11.42 22.71 19.53
C MET A 265 -10.30 21.68 19.74
N CYS A 266 -9.66 21.19 18.68
CA CYS A 266 -8.53 20.26 18.78
C CYS A 266 -7.33 20.88 19.51
N ARG A 267 -6.99 22.14 19.24
CA ARG A 267 -5.92 22.86 19.95
C ARG A 267 -6.22 22.97 21.44
N ASP A 268 -7.43 23.39 21.80
CA ASP A 268 -7.85 23.52 23.21
C ASP A 268 -7.81 22.15 23.93
N ILE A 269 -8.17 21.06 23.25
CA ILE A 269 -8.10 19.69 23.80
C ILE A 269 -6.65 19.26 24.04
N LEU A 270 -5.74 19.54 23.09
CA LEU A 270 -4.33 19.17 23.23
C LEU A 270 -3.63 20.01 24.31
N ASP A 271 -4.01 21.28 24.44
CA ASP A 271 -3.42 22.24 25.38
C ASP A 271 -4.01 22.17 26.80
N CYS A 272 -5.07 21.38 27.04
CA CYS A 272 -5.77 21.35 28.32
C CYS A 272 -4.96 20.77 29.50
N GLY A 273 -3.78 20.20 29.24
CA GLY A 273 -2.90 19.65 30.27
C GLY A 273 -3.38 18.34 30.91
N LEU A 274 -4.36 17.64 30.33
CA LEU A 274 -4.93 16.39 30.87
C LEU A 274 -4.34 15.11 30.23
N GLY A 275 -3.21 15.24 29.53
CA GLY A 275 -2.49 14.12 28.91
C GLY A 275 -3.18 13.56 27.66
N ILE A 276 -3.94 14.39 26.93
CA ILE A 276 -4.55 14.00 25.66
C ILE A 276 -3.49 14.11 24.55
N ARG A 277 -3.20 13.00 23.88
CA ARG A 277 -2.17 12.91 22.83
C ARG A 277 -2.63 12.22 21.55
N GLY A 278 -3.93 12.05 21.37
CA GLY A 278 -4.51 11.43 20.17
C GLY A 278 -5.75 12.18 19.71
N LEU A 279 -5.99 12.23 18.40
CA LEU A 279 -7.24 12.73 17.80
C LEU A 279 -7.82 11.65 16.88
N HIS A 280 -9.05 11.23 17.11
CA HIS A 280 -9.70 10.22 16.28
C HIS A 280 -10.74 10.88 15.36
N LEU A 281 -10.53 10.86 14.04
CA LEU A 281 -11.36 11.61 13.10
C LEU A 281 -12.43 10.72 12.47
N TYR A 282 -13.70 11.08 12.68
CA TYR A 282 -14.84 10.50 11.98
C TYR A 282 -14.90 11.01 10.54
N THR A 283 -14.38 10.23 9.59
CA THR A 283 -14.23 10.68 8.20
C THR A 283 -15.53 10.65 7.40
N LEU A 284 -16.48 9.79 7.81
CA LEU A 284 -17.65 9.41 7.03
C LEU A 284 -17.31 8.91 5.61
N ASN A 285 -16.19 8.22 5.45
CA ASN A 285 -15.63 7.82 4.15
C ASN A 285 -15.37 9.01 3.22
N LEU A 286 -15.10 10.20 3.76
CA LEU A 286 -14.76 11.41 3.01
C LEU A 286 -13.36 11.91 3.38
N GLU A 287 -12.63 12.35 2.37
CA GLU A 287 -11.22 12.75 2.49
C GLU A 287 -11.05 14.24 2.82
N LYS A 288 -11.86 15.10 2.18
CA LYS A 288 -11.63 16.55 2.16
C LYS A 288 -11.63 17.18 3.56
N GLY A 289 -12.59 16.82 4.41
CA GLY A 289 -12.68 17.37 5.77
C GLY A 289 -11.50 16.98 6.66
N ALA A 290 -11.08 15.72 6.63
CA ALA A 290 -9.95 15.24 7.41
C ALA A 290 -8.63 15.91 6.96
N ARG A 291 -8.40 15.96 5.64
CA ARG A 291 -7.22 16.64 5.05
C ARG A 291 -7.16 18.11 5.46
N MET A 292 -8.24 18.87 5.24
CA MET A 292 -8.29 20.29 5.59
C MET A 292 -8.07 20.53 7.10
N LEU A 293 -8.58 19.65 7.96
CA LEU A 293 -8.38 19.77 9.40
C LEU A 293 -6.92 19.53 9.80
N LEU A 294 -6.27 18.50 9.26
CA LEU A 294 -4.85 18.24 9.53
C LEU A 294 -3.95 19.37 9.00
N GLU A 295 -4.25 19.91 7.82
CA GLU A 295 -3.57 21.08 7.26
C GLU A 295 -3.71 22.31 8.16
N GLU A 296 -4.92 22.60 8.66
CA GLU A 296 -5.20 23.70 9.59
C GLU A 296 -4.51 23.52 10.97
N LEU A 297 -4.32 22.26 11.39
CA LEU A 297 -3.56 21.91 12.59
C LEU A 297 -2.05 21.86 12.38
N LYS A 298 -1.58 21.95 11.12
CA LYS A 298 -0.18 21.72 10.73
C LYS A 298 0.35 20.36 11.21
N MET A 299 -0.51 19.36 11.17
CA MET A 299 -0.16 17.98 11.50
C MET A 299 0.27 17.28 10.22
N GLU A 300 1.59 17.11 10.08
CA GLU A 300 2.21 16.52 8.89
C GLU A 300 2.71 15.11 9.19
N ALA A 301 2.50 14.21 8.24
CA ALA A 301 3.00 12.85 8.33
C ALA A 301 4.53 12.82 8.22
N SER A 302 5.18 12.02 9.07
CA SER A 302 6.62 11.79 8.89
C SER A 302 6.89 10.90 7.67
N ARG A 303 8.04 11.09 7.02
CA ARG A 303 8.42 10.28 5.85
C ARG A 303 8.55 8.80 6.21
N GLU A 304 9.09 8.48 7.39
CA GLU A 304 9.23 7.09 7.86
C GLU A 304 7.86 6.41 8.05
N GLN A 305 6.86 7.15 8.48
CA GLN A 305 5.50 6.63 8.66
C GLN A 305 4.82 6.32 7.30
N VAL A 306 5.01 7.19 6.31
CA VAL A 306 4.38 7.05 5.01
C VAL A 306 5.19 6.16 4.06
N HIS A 307 6.51 6.26 4.07
CA HIS A 307 7.42 5.50 3.20
C HIS A 307 8.58 4.91 4.02
N PRO A 308 8.31 3.91 4.88
CA PRO A 308 9.36 3.24 5.65
C PRO A 308 10.36 2.51 4.74
N LEU A 309 9.90 2.03 3.58
CA LEU A 309 10.67 1.39 2.51
C LEU A 309 10.21 1.95 1.16
N PRO A 310 10.93 1.69 0.04
CA PRO A 310 10.51 2.08 -1.32
C PRO A 310 9.19 1.44 -1.76
N TRP A 311 8.75 0.40 -1.06
CA TRP A 311 7.49 -0.30 -1.27
C TRP A 311 6.72 -0.41 0.05
N ARG A 312 5.42 -0.70 -0.01
CA ARG A 312 4.56 -0.74 1.18
C ARG A 312 4.74 -2.06 1.93
N PRO A 313 5.13 -2.03 3.23
CA PRO A 313 5.24 -3.25 4.02
C PRO A 313 3.86 -3.87 4.31
N SER A 314 3.81 -5.20 4.34
CA SER A 314 2.63 -5.92 4.83
C SER A 314 2.66 -6.01 6.36
N LEU A 315 1.53 -5.80 7.02
CA LEU A 315 1.41 -5.99 8.47
C LEU A 315 0.94 -7.40 8.86
N ALA A 316 0.82 -8.31 7.87
CA ALA A 316 0.51 -9.71 8.09
C ALA A 316 1.51 -10.33 9.09
N PRO A 317 1.09 -11.12 10.09
CA PRO A 317 1.97 -11.57 11.17
C PRO A 317 3.25 -12.24 10.70
N LYS A 318 3.17 -13.11 9.68
CA LYS A 318 4.33 -13.83 9.12
C LYS A 318 5.30 -12.92 8.35
N ARG A 319 4.84 -11.76 7.86
CA ARG A 319 5.59 -10.86 6.96
C ARG A 319 6.16 -9.61 7.63
N ARG A 320 5.90 -9.37 8.91
CA ARG A 320 6.32 -8.10 9.56
C ARG A 320 7.83 -7.84 9.52
N GLY A 321 8.65 -8.88 9.37
CA GLY A 321 10.11 -8.77 9.22
C GLY A 321 10.59 -8.68 7.77
N GLU A 322 9.69 -8.76 6.78
CA GLU A 322 10.03 -8.66 5.37
C GLU A 322 10.59 -7.26 5.09
N ALA A 323 11.84 -7.21 4.62
CA ALA A 323 12.55 -5.96 4.37
C ALA A 323 13.15 -5.88 2.98
N ILE A 324 13.06 -6.94 2.16
CA ILE A 324 13.66 -7.01 0.83
C ILE A 324 12.67 -7.63 -0.15
N ARG A 325 12.57 -7.07 -1.36
CA ARG A 325 11.80 -7.62 -2.49
C ARG A 325 12.57 -7.54 -3.81
N PRO A 326 12.33 -8.46 -4.76
CA PRO A 326 12.76 -8.27 -6.14
C PRO A 326 11.98 -7.13 -6.79
N ILE A 327 12.65 -6.34 -7.62
CA ILE A 327 12.07 -5.14 -8.25
C ILE A 327 10.91 -5.44 -9.23
N PHE A 328 10.81 -6.67 -9.73
CA PHE A 328 9.93 -7.04 -10.85
C PHE A 328 8.44 -6.80 -10.58
N TRP A 329 8.00 -6.98 -9.32
CA TRP A 329 6.61 -6.75 -8.92
C TRP A 329 6.35 -5.35 -8.32
N ALA A 330 7.24 -4.37 -8.53
CA ALA A 330 7.06 -3.02 -8.00
C ALA A 330 5.70 -2.39 -8.36
N ASN A 331 5.21 -2.65 -9.59
CA ASN A 331 3.91 -2.17 -10.07
C ASN A 331 2.75 -3.15 -9.80
N ARG A 332 3.01 -4.29 -9.15
CA ARG A 332 2.06 -5.41 -8.95
C ARG A 332 2.14 -6.02 -7.55
N GLN A 333 2.11 -5.16 -6.54
CA GLN A 333 2.28 -5.56 -5.15
C GLN A 333 1.28 -6.65 -4.69
N GLN A 334 0.01 -6.60 -5.11
CA GLN A 334 -0.97 -7.64 -4.75
C GLN A 334 -0.56 -9.01 -5.25
N SER A 335 -0.09 -9.08 -6.50
CA SER A 335 0.35 -10.33 -7.10
C SER A 335 1.54 -10.89 -6.33
N TYR A 336 2.52 -10.04 -5.99
CA TYR A 336 3.65 -10.47 -5.16
C TYR A 336 3.21 -11.04 -3.81
N LEU A 337 2.31 -10.35 -3.10
CA LEU A 337 1.80 -10.80 -1.81
C LEU A 337 1.07 -12.14 -1.92
N SER A 338 0.25 -12.31 -2.96
CA SER A 338 -0.47 -13.56 -3.22
C SER A 338 0.48 -14.71 -3.53
N ARG A 339 1.45 -14.52 -4.44
CA ARG A 339 2.38 -15.58 -4.88
C ARG A 339 3.38 -16.02 -3.83
N THR A 340 3.52 -15.22 -2.76
CA THR A 340 4.42 -15.52 -1.64
C THR A 340 3.65 -15.77 -0.34
N GLU A 341 2.30 -15.87 -0.37
CA GLU A 341 1.45 -16.01 0.82
C GLU A 341 1.79 -17.25 1.64
N ASP A 342 2.09 -18.35 0.95
CA ASP A 342 2.42 -19.65 1.54
C ASP A 342 3.88 -19.77 2.01
N TRP A 343 4.67 -18.70 1.93
CA TRP A 343 6.06 -18.74 2.42
C TRP A 343 6.10 -18.83 3.95
N ASP A 344 6.97 -19.71 4.45
CA ASP A 344 7.20 -19.88 5.89
C ASP A 344 8.08 -18.77 6.47
N GLU A 345 9.08 -18.32 5.71
CA GLU A 345 10.04 -17.27 6.09
C GLU A 345 10.15 -16.21 4.98
N PHE A 346 10.34 -14.96 5.39
CA PHE A 346 10.48 -13.81 4.49
C PHE A 346 11.84 -13.14 4.64
N PRO A 347 12.49 -12.71 3.55
CA PRO A 347 13.83 -12.13 3.59
C PRO A 347 13.94 -10.87 4.46
N ASN A 348 14.92 -10.88 5.39
CA ASN A 348 15.24 -9.80 6.31
C ASN A 348 16.73 -9.40 6.21
N GLY A 349 17.02 -8.17 5.77
CA GLY A 349 18.39 -7.63 5.72
C GLY A 349 19.30 -8.18 4.60
N ARG A 350 19.33 -9.49 4.35
CA ARG A 350 19.93 -10.08 3.14
C ARG A 350 18.95 -11.05 2.50
N TRP A 351 18.86 -10.99 1.17
CA TRP A 351 18.07 -11.97 0.43
C TRP A 351 18.81 -13.32 0.51
N GLY A 352 18.16 -14.29 1.15
CA GLY A 352 18.70 -15.62 1.39
C GLY A 352 18.85 -16.43 0.10
N ASP A 353 19.22 -17.70 0.27
CA ASP A 353 19.26 -18.66 -0.83
C ASP A 353 17.88 -18.77 -1.48
N SER A 354 17.74 -18.28 -2.72
CA SER A 354 16.50 -18.21 -3.50
C SER A 354 15.89 -19.57 -3.84
N ARG A 355 16.49 -20.67 -3.34
CA ARG A 355 16.03 -22.05 -3.49
C ARG A 355 14.96 -22.47 -2.47
N SER A 356 14.49 -21.58 -1.58
CA SER A 356 13.37 -21.81 -0.66
C SER A 356 12.49 -20.56 -0.50
N PRO A 357 11.14 -20.66 -0.55
CA PRO A 357 10.26 -21.54 -1.33
C PRO A 357 10.10 -21.04 -2.77
N ALA A 358 9.68 -21.93 -3.69
CA ALA A 358 9.29 -21.50 -5.03
C ALA A 358 8.14 -20.49 -4.95
N TYR A 359 8.17 -19.44 -5.80
CA TYR A 359 6.98 -18.63 -6.04
C TYR A 359 5.81 -19.55 -6.40
N GLY A 360 4.62 -19.32 -5.84
CA GLY A 360 3.45 -20.12 -6.16
C GLY A 360 3.21 -20.20 -7.67
N ASP A 361 2.80 -21.38 -8.14
CA ASP A 361 2.44 -21.62 -9.54
C ASP A 361 1.28 -20.71 -9.97
N LEU A 362 1.27 -20.28 -11.23
CA LEU A 362 0.20 -19.44 -11.77
C LEU A 362 -1.18 -20.12 -11.73
N ASP A 363 -1.23 -21.45 -11.73
CA ASP A 363 -2.48 -22.22 -11.66
C ASP A 363 -3.23 -22.03 -10.33
N GLY A 364 -2.51 -21.69 -9.25
CA GLY A 364 -3.10 -21.39 -7.94
C GLY A 364 -3.53 -19.92 -7.78
N TYR A 365 -3.01 -19.02 -8.62
CA TYR A 365 -3.12 -17.57 -8.46
C TYR A 365 -3.47 -16.90 -9.79
N PRO A 366 -4.75 -16.57 -10.05
CA PRO A 366 -5.16 -16.04 -11.35
C PRO A 366 -4.47 -14.69 -11.62
N VAL A 367 -3.59 -14.68 -12.62
CA VAL A 367 -3.05 -13.44 -13.18
C VAL A 367 -4.22 -12.65 -13.75
N LYS A 368 -4.30 -11.36 -13.42
CA LYS A 368 -5.34 -10.48 -13.94
C LYS A 368 -4.80 -9.09 -14.18
N ILE A 369 -5.21 -8.50 -15.30
CA ILE A 369 -5.08 -7.07 -15.53
C ILE A 369 -5.93 -6.32 -14.49
N ASP A 370 -5.29 -5.39 -13.79
CA ASP A 370 -5.89 -4.61 -12.70
C ASP A 370 -6.79 -3.46 -13.19
N VAL A 371 -6.93 -3.30 -14.50
CA VAL A 371 -7.83 -2.36 -15.18
C VAL A 371 -9.05 -3.12 -15.73
N PRO A 372 -10.29 -2.70 -15.40
CA PRO A 372 -11.49 -3.32 -15.96
C PRO A 372 -11.52 -3.30 -17.49
N GLY A 373 -12.11 -4.32 -18.13
CA GLY A 373 -12.04 -4.50 -19.59
C GLY A 373 -12.57 -3.32 -20.42
N ASN A 374 -13.67 -2.69 -20.00
CA ASN A 374 -14.21 -1.52 -20.69
C ASN A 374 -13.26 -0.31 -20.60
N ASP A 375 -12.75 -0.04 -19.40
CA ASP A 375 -11.80 1.05 -19.16
C ASP A 375 -10.48 0.81 -19.90
N ALA A 376 -10.04 -0.45 -19.97
CA ALA A 376 -8.86 -0.86 -20.70
C ALA A 376 -8.97 -0.61 -22.21
N LEU A 377 -10.13 -0.91 -22.82
CA LEU A 377 -10.39 -0.62 -24.23
C LEU A 377 -10.44 0.89 -24.51
N GLU A 378 -10.99 1.69 -23.58
CA GLU A 378 -10.98 3.15 -23.69
C GLU A 378 -9.56 3.72 -23.59
N LEU A 379 -8.75 3.18 -22.67
CA LEU A 379 -7.37 3.63 -22.44
C LEU A 379 -6.41 3.25 -23.57
N TRP A 380 -6.51 2.02 -24.08
CA TRP A 380 -5.52 1.47 -25.01
C TRP A 380 -5.96 1.49 -26.47
N GLY A 381 -7.24 1.75 -26.74
CA GLY A 381 -7.80 1.77 -28.08
C GLY A 381 -7.63 0.44 -28.80
N GLU A 382 -7.59 0.45 -30.13
CA GLU A 382 -7.40 -0.74 -30.95
C GLU A 382 -6.12 -0.65 -31.80
N PRO A 383 -4.94 -1.00 -31.27
CA PRO A 383 -3.69 -0.92 -32.03
C PRO A 383 -3.75 -1.81 -33.28
N LYS A 384 -3.42 -1.29 -34.47
CA LYS A 384 -3.46 -2.04 -35.74
C LYS A 384 -2.07 -2.28 -36.33
N GLN A 385 -1.08 -1.52 -35.88
CA GLN A 385 0.32 -1.62 -36.28
C GLN A 385 1.24 -1.46 -35.07
N PHE A 386 2.46 -1.98 -35.14
CA PHE A 386 3.41 -1.96 -34.02
C PHE A 386 3.71 -0.55 -33.49
N SER A 387 3.71 0.46 -34.36
CA SER A 387 3.89 1.86 -33.95
C SER A 387 2.80 2.35 -33.00
N ASP A 388 1.57 1.84 -33.10
CA ASP A 388 0.48 2.20 -32.19
C ASP A 388 0.79 1.69 -30.76
N ILE A 389 1.36 0.49 -30.64
CA ILE A 389 1.82 -0.09 -29.37
C ILE A 389 2.95 0.76 -28.80
N THR A 390 3.99 1.07 -29.59
CA THR A 390 5.11 1.90 -29.13
C THR A 390 4.65 3.29 -28.66
N ALA A 391 3.65 3.86 -29.32
CA ALA A 391 3.09 5.17 -28.95
C ALA A 391 2.34 5.12 -27.62
N LEU A 392 1.61 4.03 -27.31
CA LEU A 392 0.95 3.85 -26.00
C LEU A 392 1.97 3.84 -24.86
N PHE A 393 3.06 3.10 -25.01
CA PHE A 393 4.10 3.03 -23.99
C PHE A 393 4.84 4.36 -23.84
N ALA A 394 5.15 5.05 -24.94
CA ALA A 394 5.77 6.38 -24.89
C ALA A 394 4.86 7.41 -24.19
N LYS A 395 3.54 7.37 -24.44
CA LYS A 395 2.56 8.20 -23.73
C LYS A 395 2.51 7.90 -22.24
N PHE A 396 2.59 6.62 -21.85
CA PHE A 396 2.64 6.24 -20.44
C PHE A 396 3.86 6.84 -19.74
N CYS A 397 5.05 6.75 -20.34
CA CYS A 397 6.27 7.35 -19.78
C CYS A 397 6.17 8.88 -19.62
N ARG A 398 5.50 9.56 -20.56
CA ARG A 398 5.23 11.02 -20.49
C ARG A 398 4.07 11.38 -19.56
N ASN A 399 3.51 10.41 -18.83
CA ASN A 399 2.34 10.58 -17.96
C ASN A 399 1.09 11.10 -18.70
N GLU A 400 0.99 10.83 -20.00
CA GLU A 400 -0.17 11.12 -20.86
C GLU A 400 -1.18 9.96 -20.87
N LEU A 401 -0.76 8.78 -20.38
CA LEU A 401 -1.58 7.59 -20.23
C LEU A 401 -1.49 7.09 -18.78
N LYS A 402 -2.63 6.75 -18.18
CA LYS A 402 -2.72 6.44 -16.74
C LYS A 402 -2.33 5.02 -16.36
N ALA A 403 -2.36 4.07 -17.30
CA ALA A 403 -2.14 2.66 -17.00
C ALA A 403 -1.72 1.88 -18.25
N LEU A 404 -1.00 0.79 -18.01
CA LEU A 404 -0.63 -0.25 -18.98
C LEU A 404 -1.00 -1.63 -18.38
N PRO A 405 -1.00 -2.73 -19.17
CA PRO A 405 -1.29 -4.06 -18.64
C PRO A 405 -0.45 -4.46 -17.41
N TRP A 406 0.79 -3.95 -17.32
CA TRP A 406 1.73 -4.23 -16.23
C TRP A 406 1.69 -3.20 -15.08
N SER A 407 0.94 -2.10 -15.22
CA SER A 407 0.80 -1.06 -14.19
C SER A 407 -0.60 -0.44 -14.22
N SER A 408 -1.37 -0.64 -13.15
CA SER A 408 -2.68 0.02 -12.97
C SER A 408 -2.60 1.46 -12.48
N GLN A 409 -1.42 1.90 -12.06
CA GLN A 409 -1.18 3.27 -11.61
C GLN A 409 -0.39 4.06 -12.67
N PRO A 410 -0.53 5.41 -12.67
CA PRO A 410 0.32 6.27 -13.48
C PRO A 410 1.80 6.09 -13.16
N ALA A 411 2.67 6.53 -14.07
CA ALA A 411 4.11 6.48 -13.85
C ALA A 411 4.51 7.11 -12.50
N SER A 412 5.44 6.46 -11.80
CA SER A 412 5.95 6.93 -10.51
C SER A 412 6.58 8.32 -10.64
N LYS A 413 6.65 9.08 -9.55
CA LYS A 413 7.27 10.42 -9.57
C LYS A 413 8.73 10.39 -10.04
N GLU A 414 9.49 9.36 -9.65
CA GLU A 414 10.89 9.19 -10.09
C GLU A 414 11.04 8.94 -11.60
N THR A 415 10.01 8.41 -12.27
CA THR A 415 10.02 8.24 -13.73
C THR A 415 10.20 9.58 -14.46
N SER A 416 9.75 10.70 -13.87
CA SER A 416 9.92 12.04 -14.46
C SER A 416 11.39 12.45 -14.68
N VAL A 417 12.35 11.78 -14.02
CA VAL A 417 13.78 12.03 -14.20
C VAL A 417 14.30 11.50 -15.54
N ILE A 418 13.65 10.45 -16.07
CA ILE A 418 14.10 9.69 -17.25
C ILE A 418 12.99 9.48 -18.30
N ASP A 419 11.89 10.22 -18.19
CA ASP A 419 10.68 10.05 -19.00
C ASP A 419 10.93 10.19 -20.52
N GLN A 420 11.74 11.17 -20.92
CA GLN A 420 12.08 11.42 -22.33
C GLN A 420 12.92 10.29 -22.92
N GLN A 421 13.88 9.77 -22.15
CA GLN A 421 14.74 8.67 -22.54
C GLN A 421 13.92 7.39 -22.70
N LEU A 422 13.04 7.11 -21.72
CA LEU A 422 12.12 5.97 -21.78
C LEU A 422 11.15 6.10 -22.95
N ALA A 423 10.54 7.26 -23.16
CA ALA A 423 9.62 7.45 -24.28
C ALA A 423 10.31 7.22 -25.63
N LYS A 424 11.54 7.72 -25.80
CA LYS A 424 12.35 7.48 -27.00
C LYS A 424 12.73 6.00 -27.16
N MET A 425 13.04 5.30 -26.08
CA MET A 425 13.30 3.86 -26.12
C MET A 425 12.07 3.08 -26.59
N ASN A 426 10.89 3.44 -26.08
CA ASN A 426 9.64 2.83 -26.51
C ASN A 426 9.36 3.06 -28.00
N GLU A 427 9.58 4.28 -28.50
CA GLU A 427 9.48 4.61 -29.93
C GLU A 427 10.43 3.80 -30.82
N LEU A 428 11.57 3.34 -30.28
CA LEU A 428 12.53 2.46 -30.96
C LEU A 428 12.16 0.97 -30.86
N GLY A 429 11.08 0.61 -30.17
CA GLY A 429 10.60 -0.77 -30.03
C GLY A 429 11.08 -1.50 -28.78
N TYR A 430 11.64 -0.80 -27.79
CA TYR A 430 11.97 -1.34 -26.46
C TYR A 430 10.82 -1.01 -25.50
N LEU A 431 9.84 -1.92 -25.39
CA LEU A 431 8.57 -1.70 -24.71
C LEU A 431 8.72 -1.80 -23.18
N THR A 432 9.00 -0.68 -22.51
CA THR A 432 9.35 -0.63 -21.07
C THR A 432 8.16 -0.87 -20.15
N ILE A 433 8.33 -1.75 -19.16
CA ILE A 433 7.31 -2.08 -18.15
C ILE A 433 7.74 -1.74 -16.72
N ASN A 434 9.03 -1.50 -16.48
CA ASN A 434 9.57 -1.11 -15.19
C ASN A 434 10.89 -0.34 -15.35
N SER A 435 11.18 0.59 -14.44
CA SER A 435 12.40 1.40 -14.46
C SER A 435 12.61 2.12 -13.13
N GLN A 436 13.87 2.37 -12.77
CA GLN A 436 14.25 3.38 -11.78
C GLN A 436 15.51 4.13 -12.25
N PRO A 437 15.63 5.45 -11.98
CA PRO A 437 16.84 6.21 -12.27
C PRO A 437 17.98 5.82 -11.32
N ALA A 438 19.21 6.24 -11.63
CA ALA A 438 20.29 6.17 -10.64
C ALA A 438 20.17 7.32 -9.63
N VAL A 439 20.51 7.05 -8.37
CA VAL A 439 20.52 8.03 -7.29
C VAL A 439 21.83 7.87 -6.50
N ASP A 440 22.61 8.94 -6.46
CA ASP A 440 23.87 9.03 -5.71
C ASP A 440 23.66 9.85 -4.43
N GLY A 441 23.08 9.22 -3.40
CA GLY A 441 22.97 9.80 -2.06
C GLY A 441 21.95 10.93 -1.96
N ALA A 442 20.71 10.71 -2.39
CA ALA A 442 19.62 11.63 -2.07
C ALA A 442 19.31 11.59 -0.56
N ARG A 443 18.85 12.70 0.01
CA ARG A 443 18.36 12.74 1.40
C ARG A 443 17.19 11.76 1.57
N SER A 444 17.07 11.10 2.72
CA SER A 444 15.95 10.21 2.99
C SER A 444 14.58 10.91 3.02
N GLU A 445 14.57 12.24 3.19
CA GLU A 445 13.40 13.11 3.11
C GLU A 445 13.12 13.63 1.68
N ASP A 446 13.91 13.26 0.68
CA ASP A 446 13.71 13.69 -0.69
C ASP A 446 12.28 13.35 -1.18
N ALA A 447 11.62 14.33 -1.81
CA ALA A 447 10.21 14.21 -2.18
C ALA A 447 9.95 13.14 -3.27
N THR A 448 10.98 12.82 -4.06
CA THR A 448 10.91 11.89 -5.19
C THR A 448 11.46 10.52 -4.83
N HIS A 449 12.67 10.47 -4.25
CA HIS A 449 13.41 9.23 -4.00
C HIS A 449 13.49 8.85 -2.53
N GLY A 450 13.17 9.75 -1.60
CA GLY A 450 13.40 9.56 -0.18
C GLY A 450 12.51 8.47 0.45
N TRP A 451 13.06 7.67 1.35
CA TRP A 451 12.35 6.69 2.17
C TRP A 451 13.15 6.40 3.44
N GLY A 452 12.51 5.76 4.42
CA GLY A 452 13.12 5.39 5.69
C GLY A 452 13.23 6.56 6.68
N PRO A 453 14.03 6.36 7.74
CA PRO A 453 14.25 7.37 8.80
C PRO A 453 14.84 8.68 8.28
N ALA A 454 14.51 9.79 8.94
CA ALA A 454 15.10 11.10 8.67
C ALA A 454 16.62 11.13 8.96
N GLY A 455 17.33 12.04 8.30
CA GLY A 455 18.77 12.29 8.46
C GLY A 455 19.66 11.29 7.71
N GLY A 456 19.09 10.40 6.90
CA GLY A 456 19.82 9.39 6.13
C GLY A 456 20.05 9.78 4.67
N TYR A 457 20.61 8.82 3.93
CA TYR A 457 20.83 8.90 2.49
C TYR A 457 20.36 7.63 1.80
N VAL A 458 19.73 7.79 0.64
CA VAL A 458 19.23 6.71 -0.20
C VAL A 458 19.95 6.70 -1.54
N TYR A 459 20.10 5.51 -2.10
CA TYR A 459 20.87 5.24 -3.30
C TYR A 459 20.13 4.28 -4.21
N GLN A 460 20.31 4.44 -5.51
CA GLN A 460 19.71 3.58 -6.54
C GLN A 460 20.71 3.35 -7.67
N LYS A 461 20.82 2.11 -8.15
CA LYS A 461 21.38 1.81 -9.47
C LYS A 461 20.31 2.05 -10.53
N ALA A 462 20.68 2.55 -11.70
CA ALA A 462 19.74 2.64 -12.80
C ALA A 462 19.30 1.23 -13.25
N TYR A 463 18.00 1.09 -13.51
CA TYR A 463 17.37 -0.17 -13.90
C TYR A 463 16.35 0.07 -15.03
N LEU A 464 16.30 -0.87 -15.97
CA LEU A 464 15.30 -0.90 -17.05
C LEU A 464 14.77 -2.32 -17.22
N GLU A 465 13.47 -2.44 -17.47
CA GLU A 465 12.81 -3.69 -17.84
C GLU A 465 11.86 -3.48 -19.02
N PHE A 466 11.97 -4.30 -20.06
CA PHE A 466 11.20 -4.12 -21.30
C PHE A 466 11.04 -5.40 -22.13
N PHE A 467 10.01 -5.42 -22.97
CA PHE A 467 9.88 -6.39 -24.06
C PHE A 467 10.58 -5.88 -25.32
N VAL A 468 11.23 -6.79 -26.05
CA VAL A 468 11.97 -6.44 -27.28
C VAL A 468 11.98 -7.60 -28.28
N ALA A 469 11.96 -7.27 -29.57
CA ALA A 469 12.10 -8.25 -30.64
C ALA A 469 13.54 -8.85 -30.69
N PRO A 470 13.71 -10.13 -31.07
CA PRO A 470 15.01 -10.81 -31.06
C PRO A 470 16.11 -10.08 -31.84
N ALA A 471 15.77 -9.52 -33.02
CA ALA A 471 16.72 -8.80 -33.86
C ALA A 471 17.28 -7.53 -33.18
N LEU A 472 16.45 -6.81 -32.42
CA LEU A 472 16.88 -5.63 -31.66
C LEU A 472 17.68 -6.02 -30.41
N LEU A 473 17.32 -7.15 -29.78
CA LEU A 473 18.05 -7.69 -28.63
C LEU A 473 19.49 -8.07 -29.02
N ASP A 474 19.68 -8.74 -30.14
CA ASP A 474 21.02 -9.17 -30.57
C ASP A 474 21.98 -8.00 -30.81
N GLU A 475 21.48 -6.89 -31.36
CA GLU A 475 22.26 -5.67 -31.52
C GLU A 475 22.51 -4.95 -30.20
N LEU A 476 21.55 -5.00 -29.27
CA LEU A 476 21.68 -4.40 -27.95
C LEU A 476 22.71 -5.14 -27.10
N VAL A 477 22.66 -6.48 -27.05
CA VAL A 477 23.60 -7.32 -26.28
C VAL A 477 25.04 -7.07 -26.72
N LYS A 478 25.31 -7.00 -28.03
CA LYS A 478 26.65 -6.65 -28.56
C LYS A 478 27.18 -5.30 -28.07
N ARG A 479 26.32 -4.37 -27.68
CA ARG A 479 26.70 -3.05 -27.16
C ARG A 479 26.84 -3.09 -25.64
N ILE A 480 25.92 -3.75 -24.94
CA ILE A 480 25.97 -3.95 -23.49
C ILE A 480 27.24 -4.69 -23.09
N GLU A 481 27.59 -5.78 -23.78
CA GLU A 481 28.77 -6.60 -23.47
C GLU A 481 30.11 -5.87 -23.66
N LYS A 482 30.11 -4.68 -24.26
CA LYS A 482 31.31 -3.82 -24.32
C LYS A 482 31.59 -3.09 -23.01
N ASP A 483 30.59 -2.94 -22.15
CA ASP A 483 30.73 -2.32 -20.84
C ASP A 483 30.51 -3.35 -19.73
N PRO A 484 31.57 -3.80 -19.02
CA PRO A 484 31.44 -4.79 -17.96
C PRO A 484 30.65 -4.30 -16.74
N ARG A 485 30.34 -3.00 -16.67
CA ARG A 485 29.53 -2.41 -15.58
C ARG A 485 28.04 -2.61 -15.80
N ILE A 486 27.60 -3.01 -16.99
CA ILE A 486 26.18 -3.22 -17.31
C ILE A 486 25.89 -4.72 -17.28
N THR A 487 24.95 -5.13 -16.42
CA THR A 487 24.48 -6.52 -16.30
C THR A 487 23.07 -6.64 -16.84
N TYR A 488 22.74 -7.77 -17.48
CA TYR A 488 21.39 -8.01 -17.99
C TYR A 488 20.92 -9.45 -17.81
N TYR A 489 19.61 -9.65 -17.79
CA TYR A 489 18.96 -10.93 -18.02
C TYR A 489 17.93 -10.77 -19.14
N ALA A 490 17.88 -11.71 -20.07
CA ALA A 490 16.92 -11.73 -21.16
C ALA A 490 16.30 -13.13 -21.27
N VAL A 491 14.98 -13.24 -21.19
CA VAL A 491 14.27 -14.52 -21.22
C VAL A 491 13.08 -14.44 -22.18
N ASN A 492 12.90 -15.45 -23.02
CA ASN A 492 11.71 -15.56 -23.86
C ASN A 492 10.60 -16.32 -23.10
N ARG A 493 9.43 -16.42 -23.74
CA ARG A 493 8.29 -17.13 -23.16
C ARG A 493 8.60 -18.61 -22.84
N GLN A 494 9.42 -19.26 -23.66
CA GLN A 494 9.84 -20.66 -23.50
C GLN A 494 10.78 -20.88 -22.31
N GLY A 495 11.40 -19.81 -21.79
CA GLY A 495 12.32 -19.87 -20.66
C GLY A 495 13.80 -19.88 -21.04
N ASP A 496 14.14 -19.60 -22.30
CA ASP A 496 15.53 -19.51 -22.75
C ASP A 496 16.20 -18.25 -22.19
N LEU A 497 16.94 -18.40 -21.09
CA LEU A 497 17.62 -17.32 -20.40
C LEU A 497 19.00 -17.02 -21.03
N ARG A 498 19.25 -15.75 -21.34
CA ARG A 498 20.55 -15.18 -21.73
C ARG A 498 20.98 -14.15 -20.69
N THR A 499 22.23 -14.18 -20.25
CA THR A 499 22.78 -13.21 -19.28
C THR A 499 24.29 -13.13 -19.37
N ASN A 500 24.86 -11.98 -19.02
CA ASN A 500 26.30 -11.79 -18.75
C ASN A 500 26.62 -11.80 -17.25
N THR A 501 25.66 -12.12 -16.38
CA THR A 501 25.86 -12.17 -14.93
C THR A 501 26.42 -13.54 -14.55
N HIS A 502 27.54 -13.55 -13.84
CA HIS A 502 28.22 -14.76 -13.37
C HIS A 502 28.13 -14.96 -11.84
N SER A 503 27.54 -14.00 -11.12
CA SER A 503 27.29 -14.08 -9.68
C SER A 503 26.03 -14.91 -9.41
N GLU A 504 26.11 -15.84 -8.46
CA GLU A 504 24.93 -16.52 -7.91
C GLU A 504 24.18 -15.64 -6.87
N GLY A 505 24.81 -14.57 -6.37
CA GLY A 505 24.21 -13.67 -5.39
C GLY A 505 23.31 -12.59 -6.01
N PRO A 506 22.28 -12.12 -5.28
CA PRO A 506 21.37 -11.07 -5.75
C PRO A 506 22.10 -9.73 -5.89
N ASN A 507 21.75 -8.96 -6.91
CA ASN A 507 22.28 -7.62 -7.13
C ASN A 507 21.39 -6.59 -6.43
N ALA A 508 21.89 -5.94 -5.38
CA ALA A 508 21.19 -4.84 -4.73
C ALA A 508 21.13 -3.62 -5.66
N VAL A 509 19.93 -3.09 -5.88
CA VAL A 509 19.67 -1.95 -6.77
C VAL A 509 19.12 -0.73 -6.05
N THR A 510 18.60 -0.87 -4.83
CA THR A 510 18.21 0.25 -3.97
C THR A 510 18.66 -0.04 -2.54
N TRP A 511 19.30 0.94 -1.91
CA TRP A 511 19.74 0.83 -0.51
C TRP A 511 19.74 2.18 0.20
N GLY A 512 19.77 2.16 1.53
CA GLY A 512 19.76 3.33 2.38
C GLY A 512 20.70 3.18 3.56
N VAL A 513 21.32 4.29 3.94
CA VAL A 513 22.21 4.42 5.10
C VAL A 513 21.61 5.47 6.03
N PHE A 514 21.30 5.07 7.27
CA PHE A 514 20.55 5.90 8.21
C PHE A 514 21.31 6.03 9.54
N PRO A 515 21.24 7.18 10.23
CA PRO A 515 21.87 7.36 11.53
C PRO A 515 21.40 6.31 12.54
N GLY A 516 22.34 5.62 13.20
CA GLY A 516 22.05 4.64 14.24
C GLY A 516 21.35 3.36 13.77
N LYS A 517 21.30 3.08 12.45
CA LYS A 517 20.78 1.82 11.90
C LYS A 517 21.80 1.15 10.98
N GLU A 518 21.67 -0.16 10.82
CA GLU A 518 22.39 -0.90 9.77
C GLU A 518 21.93 -0.49 8.36
N ILE A 519 22.72 -0.83 7.35
CA ILE A 519 22.36 -0.59 5.94
C ILE A 519 21.12 -1.42 5.57
N ILE A 520 20.13 -0.77 4.96
CA ILE A 520 18.92 -1.42 4.49
C ILE A 520 18.99 -1.50 2.96
N GLN A 521 18.81 -2.69 2.38
CA GLN A 521 18.86 -2.94 0.93
C GLN A 521 17.54 -3.54 0.42
N PRO A 522 16.47 -2.75 0.32
CA PRO A 522 15.12 -3.29 0.17
C PRO A 522 14.74 -3.77 -1.24
N THR A 523 15.59 -3.51 -2.23
CA THR A 523 15.28 -3.85 -3.62
C THR A 523 16.47 -4.51 -4.30
N ILE A 524 16.21 -5.67 -4.92
CA ILE A 524 17.22 -6.49 -5.58
C ILE A 524 16.80 -6.91 -6.99
N VAL A 525 17.77 -7.41 -7.75
CA VAL A 525 17.60 -8.11 -9.02
C VAL A 525 18.32 -9.45 -8.94
N GLU A 526 17.63 -10.53 -9.29
CA GLU A 526 18.19 -11.89 -9.35
C GLU A 526 17.42 -12.79 -10.35
N ALA A 527 18.07 -13.85 -10.82
CA ALA A 527 17.61 -14.67 -11.95
C ALA A 527 16.36 -15.51 -11.67
N VAL A 528 16.26 -16.15 -10.50
CA VAL A 528 15.17 -17.07 -10.15
C VAL A 528 13.84 -16.31 -10.08
N SER A 529 13.80 -15.20 -9.35
CA SER A 529 12.65 -14.29 -9.28
C SER A 529 12.29 -13.73 -10.65
N PHE A 530 13.28 -13.42 -11.50
CA PHE A 530 13.01 -12.93 -12.85
C PHE A 530 12.34 -14.00 -13.72
N ILE A 531 12.79 -15.25 -13.63
CA ILE A 531 12.16 -16.38 -14.32
C ILE A 531 10.73 -16.60 -13.81
N ALA A 532 10.50 -16.52 -12.49
CA ALA A 532 9.15 -16.65 -11.93
C ALA A 532 8.21 -15.51 -12.32
N TRP A 533 8.75 -14.29 -12.46
CA TRP A 533 8.02 -13.11 -12.92
C TRP A 533 7.65 -13.21 -14.42
N LYS A 534 8.52 -13.78 -15.26
CA LYS A 534 8.33 -13.82 -16.72
C LYS A 534 6.94 -14.36 -17.10
N ASP A 535 6.48 -15.40 -16.43
CA ASP A 535 5.24 -16.09 -16.81
C ASP A 535 4.03 -15.18 -16.61
N GLU A 536 4.01 -14.43 -15.50
CA GLU A 536 3.01 -13.41 -15.25
C GLU A 536 3.13 -12.24 -16.25
N ALA A 537 4.35 -11.77 -16.52
CA ALA A 537 4.59 -10.67 -17.44
C ALA A 537 4.07 -10.97 -18.86
N PHE A 538 4.35 -12.17 -19.38
CA PHE A 538 3.85 -12.61 -20.69
C PHE A 538 2.33 -12.87 -20.66
N GLU A 539 1.80 -13.45 -19.58
CA GLU A 539 0.36 -13.72 -19.45
C GLU A 539 -0.46 -12.43 -19.44
N LEU A 540 0.00 -11.35 -18.78
CA LEU A 540 -0.64 -10.04 -18.84
C LEU A 540 -0.74 -9.51 -20.28
N GLY A 541 0.31 -9.70 -21.09
CA GLY A 541 0.28 -9.35 -22.51
C GLY A 541 -0.72 -10.19 -23.31
N MET A 542 -0.85 -11.49 -23.00
CA MET A 542 -1.82 -12.38 -23.62
C MET A 542 -3.27 -12.05 -23.22
N GLN A 543 -3.49 -11.60 -21.99
CA GLN A 543 -4.78 -11.08 -21.53
C GLN A 543 -5.13 -9.77 -22.22
N TRP A 544 -4.16 -8.86 -22.40
CA TRP A 544 -4.37 -7.63 -23.16
C TRP A 544 -4.83 -7.94 -24.59
N ALA A 545 -4.17 -8.90 -25.25
CA ALA A 545 -4.61 -9.36 -26.57
C ALA A 545 -6.04 -9.95 -26.56
N SER A 546 -6.43 -10.60 -25.47
CA SER A 546 -7.74 -11.26 -25.34
C SER A 546 -8.88 -10.30 -25.00
N LEU A 547 -8.60 -9.02 -24.74
CA LEU A 547 -9.64 -7.98 -24.65
C LEU A 547 -10.30 -7.69 -26.00
N TYR A 548 -9.62 -7.98 -27.11
CA TYR A 548 -10.13 -7.74 -28.46
C TYR A 548 -10.77 -8.99 -29.06
N GLU A 549 -11.67 -8.80 -30.03
CA GLU A 549 -12.37 -9.89 -30.72
C GLU A 549 -11.40 -10.89 -31.36
N GLU A 550 -11.81 -12.16 -31.37
CA GLU A 550 -11.09 -13.23 -32.05
C GLU A 550 -10.95 -12.95 -33.55
N GLY A 551 -9.73 -13.10 -34.10
CA GLY A 551 -9.42 -12.79 -35.49
C GLY A 551 -9.20 -11.31 -35.80
N SER A 552 -9.35 -10.39 -34.84
CA SER A 552 -9.05 -8.98 -35.04
C SER A 552 -7.54 -8.73 -35.24
N THR A 553 -7.20 -7.72 -36.06
CA THR A 553 -5.81 -7.30 -36.28
C THR A 553 -5.10 -6.94 -34.96
N SER A 554 -5.82 -6.28 -34.04
CA SER A 554 -5.28 -5.87 -32.74
C SER A 554 -4.90 -7.06 -31.86
N ARG A 555 -5.78 -8.07 -31.79
CA ARG A 555 -5.51 -9.30 -31.07
C ARG A 555 -4.29 -10.03 -31.63
N GLN A 556 -4.23 -10.18 -32.95
CA GLN A 556 -3.14 -10.90 -33.60
C GLN A 556 -1.80 -10.16 -33.40
N LEU A 557 -1.79 -8.85 -33.60
CA LEU A 557 -0.60 -8.01 -33.41
C LEU A 557 -0.01 -8.17 -32.00
N ILE A 558 -0.83 -8.04 -30.95
CA ILE A 558 -0.35 -8.13 -29.56
C ILE A 558 0.12 -9.56 -29.26
N LYS A 559 -0.62 -10.59 -29.73
CA LYS A 559 -0.19 -11.99 -29.60
C LYS A 559 1.18 -12.22 -30.23
N ASP A 560 1.40 -11.73 -31.44
CA ASP A 560 2.67 -11.91 -32.16
C ASP A 560 3.81 -11.23 -31.40
N VAL A 561 3.61 -10.00 -30.92
CA VAL A 561 4.59 -9.29 -30.09
C VAL A 561 4.93 -10.10 -28.83
N MET A 562 3.94 -10.65 -28.12
CA MET A 562 4.17 -11.42 -26.89
C MET A 562 4.75 -12.82 -27.14
N ASN A 563 4.48 -13.44 -28.29
CA ASN A 563 5.04 -14.74 -28.63
C ASN A 563 6.51 -14.67 -29.08
N ASP A 564 6.87 -13.59 -29.78
CA ASP A 564 8.17 -13.47 -30.44
C ASP A 564 9.20 -12.68 -29.62
N SER A 565 8.76 -11.91 -28.61
CA SER A 565 9.64 -11.03 -27.83
C SER A 565 10.41 -11.76 -26.71
N TYR A 566 11.51 -11.13 -26.31
CA TYR A 566 12.18 -11.39 -25.05
C TYR A 566 11.77 -10.35 -24.02
N LEU A 567 11.58 -10.79 -22.77
CA LEU A 567 11.57 -9.92 -21.61
C LEU A 567 13.01 -9.72 -21.13
N VAL A 568 13.42 -8.47 -20.97
CA VAL A 568 14.80 -8.11 -20.65
C VAL A 568 14.82 -7.18 -19.45
N ASN A 569 15.71 -7.44 -18.49
CA ASN A 569 16.09 -6.45 -17.48
C ASN A 569 17.58 -6.10 -17.56
N ILE A 570 17.91 -4.84 -17.31
CA ILE A 570 19.26 -4.28 -17.36
C ILE A 570 19.50 -3.48 -16.08
N VAL A 571 20.69 -3.65 -15.49
CA VAL A 571 21.20 -2.86 -14.36
C VAL A 571 22.53 -2.22 -14.76
N ALA A 572 22.65 -0.90 -14.63
CA ALA A 572 23.94 -0.21 -14.68
C ALA A 572 24.54 -0.16 -13.26
N ASN A 573 25.66 -0.85 -13.03
CA ASN A 573 26.21 -1.00 -11.68
C ASN A 573 26.96 0.23 -11.17
N ASP A 574 27.38 1.11 -12.08
CA ASP A 574 27.96 2.41 -11.74
C ASP A 574 26.85 3.43 -11.47
N PHE A 575 26.33 3.42 -10.24
CA PHE A 575 25.22 4.29 -9.81
C PHE A 575 25.54 5.79 -9.86
N LYS A 576 26.81 6.17 -10.05
CA LYS A 576 27.23 7.57 -10.20
C LYS A 576 26.99 8.10 -11.61
N ASP A 577 26.90 7.21 -12.60
CA ASP A 577 26.60 7.56 -13.98
C ASP A 577 25.19 7.09 -14.36
N GLY A 578 24.20 7.93 -14.05
CA GLY A 578 22.80 7.61 -14.26
C GLY A 578 22.34 7.54 -15.72
N LEU A 579 23.15 8.02 -16.68
CA LEU A 579 22.79 8.00 -18.10
C LEU A 579 23.47 6.88 -18.89
N SER A 580 24.52 6.26 -18.33
CA SER A 580 25.22 5.11 -18.91
C SER A 580 24.27 3.99 -19.36
N ILE A 581 23.17 3.75 -18.62
CA ILE A 581 22.18 2.72 -18.94
C ILE A 581 21.49 2.95 -20.31
N PHE A 582 21.42 4.20 -20.76
CA PHE A 582 20.75 4.56 -22.02
C PHE A 582 21.70 4.57 -23.23
N GLU A 583 23.01 4.59 -23.02
CA GLU A 583 24.00 4.65 -24.11
C GLU A 583 23.89 3.51 -25.12
N PRO A 584 23.68 2.23 -24.70
CA PRO A 584 23.54 1.11 -25.66
C PRO A 584 22.38 1.27 -26.65
N PHE A 585 21.36 2.05 -26.28
CA PHE A 585 20.16 2.31 -27.09
C PHE A 585 20.35 3.45 -28.08
N GLN A 586 21.40 4.27 -27.92
CA GLN A 586 21.67 5.37 -28.83
C GLN A 586 22.27 4.82 -30.14
N LEU A 587 21.43 4.74 -31.17
CA LEU A 587 21.85 4.48 -32.55
C LEU A 587 22.64 5.71 -33.07
N HIS A 588 23.93 5.80 -32.71
CA HIS A 588 24.95 6.76 -33.16
C HIS A 588 24.43 8.14 -33.63
N ARG A 589 24.72 9.19 -32.85
CA ARG A 589 25.10 10.48 -33.44
C ARG A 589 26.27 10.20 -34.38
N ALA A 590 26.02 10.21 -35.69
CA ALA A 590 27.11 10.33 -36.64
C ALA A 590 27.87 11.63 -36.34
N THR A 591 29.15 11.52 -36.01
CA THR A 591 30.10 12.63 -35.99
C THR A 591 30.03 13.42 -37.30
N PRO A 592 29.80 14.74 -37.29
CA PRO A 592 29.82 15.53 -38.52
C PRO A 592 31.26 15.92 -38.84
N THR A 593 31.98 15.10 -39.62
CA THR A 593 33.19 15.58 -40.31
C THR A 593 33.45 14.82 -41.61
N VAL A 594 33.12 15.52 -42.70
CA VAL A 594 33.81 15.58 -43.99
C VAL A 594 34.08 14.24 -44.71
N VAL A 595 33.18 13.90 -45.64
CA VAL A 595 33.60 13.49 -46.99
C VAL A 595 32.68 14.17 -48.00
N ASN A 596 33.17 15.26 -48.58
CA ASN A 596 32.67 15.79 -49.84
C ASN A 596 33.59 15.30 -50.97
N LYS A 597 32.98 14.77 -52.03
CA LYS A 597 33.51 14.41 -53.37
C LYS A 597 34.35 13.13 -53.53
N ALA A 598 33.68 12.12 -54.10
CA ALA A 598 33.95 11.41 -55.37
C ALA A 598 33.38 9.99 -55.18
N THR A 599 32.36 9.51 -55.87
CA THR A 599 32.19 9.42 -57.32
C THR A 599 30.70 9.22 -57.66
N ASN A 600 30.17 10.05 -58.56
CA ASN A 600 29.05 9.65 -59.41
C ASN A 600 29.55 8.49 -60.29
N GLY A 601 29.02 7.29 -60.09
CA GLY A 601 29.30 6.17 -60.98
C GLY A 601 29.18 4.80 -60.31
N VAL A 602 28.23 4.02 -60.80
CA VAL A 602 28.11 2.55 -60.70
C VAL A 602 27.47 2.00 -59.42
N SER A 603 26.13 2.01 -59.39
CA SER A 603 25.29 0.83 -59.03
C SER A 603 23.79 1.05 -59.26
N ASN A 604 23.41 1.82 -60.30
CA ASN A 604 22.14 1.59 -61.02
C ASN A 604 22.44 0.68 -62.20
N ALA A 605 22.79 -0.57 -61.91
CA ALA A 605 23.12 -1.55 -62.93
C ALA A 605 22.84 -2.99 -62.48
N VAL A 606 21.87 -3.25 -61.60
CA VAL A 606 21.32 -4.61 -61.41
C VAL A 606 19.85 -4.53 -60.95
N SER A 607 18.99 -3.87 -61.73
CA SER A 607 17.53 -4.05 -61.63
C SER A 607 16.77 -3.74 -62.94
N SER A 608 17.47 -3.44 -64.04
CA SER A 608 16.87 -3.18 -65.35
C SER A 608 17.17 -4.25 -66.42
N ALA A 609 17.64 -5.44 -66.02
CA ALA A 609 18.07 -6.49 -66.97
C ALA A 609 17.10 -7.67 -67.13
N THR A 610 15.88 -7.62 -66.57
CA THR A 610 14.91 -8.74 -66.66
C THR A 610 13.52 -8.35 -67.18
N LYS A 611 13.37 -7.20 -67.84
CA LYS A 611 12.12 -6.80 -68.54
C LYS A 611 12.30 -6.29 -69.97
N THR A 612 13.44 -6.54 -70.61
CA THR A 612 13.72 -6.08 -71.98
C THR A 612 14.30 -7.18 -72.87
N VAL A 613 13.79 -8.41 -72.74
CA VAL A 613 13.98 -9.50 -73.70
C VAL A 613 12.64 -10.22 -73.92
N ALA A 614 11.62 -9.46 -74.29
CA ALA A 614 10.33 -9.96 -74.82
C ALA A 614 9.58 -8.79 -75.47
N GLY A 615 10.09 -8.29 -76.59
CA GLY A 615 9.46 -7.14 -77.26
C GLY A 615 10.32 -6.47 -78.33
N ALA A 616 11.11 -7.26 -79.06
CA ALA A 616 11.84 -6.79 -80.24
C ALA A 616 11.93 -7.94 -81.26
N ALA A 617 10.78 -8.45 -81.66
CA ALA A 617 10.61 -9.22 -82.88
C ALA A 617 9.19 -8.96 -83.39
N GLY A 618 9.06 -8.12 -84.41
CA GLY A 618 7.80 -7.97 -85.16
C GLY A 618 7.17 -6.59 -85.15
N ALA A 619 7.87 -5.58 -85.66
CA ALA A 619 7.23 -4.40 -86.24
C ALA A 619 8.05 -3.94 -87.46
N VAL A 620 8.03 -4.78 -88.50
CA VAL A 620 8.16 -4.35 -89.89
C VAL A 620 6.84 -4.75 -90.54
N VAL A 621 6.35 -3.90 -91.44
CA VAL A 621 5.11 -3.95 -92.22
C VAL A 621 3.99 -3.06 -91.66
N ASN A 622 3.99 -1.82 -92.18
CA ASN A 622 2.88 -1.16 -92.88
C ASN A 622 1.47 -1.46 -92.37
N GLY A 623 0.67 -0.48 -91.98
CA GLY A 623 0.33 0.66 -92.82
C GLY A 623 -1.05 0.42 -93.46
N VAL A 624 -1.86 1.47 -93.43
CA VAL A 624 -3.05 1.72 -94.26
C VAL A 624 -4.40 1.23 -93.69
N SER A 625 -5.16 2.23 -93.20
CA SER A 625 -6.61 2.49 -93.36
C SER A 625 -7.61 1.43 -92.88
N SER A 626 -8.81 1.73 -92.38
CA SER A 626 -9.67 2.91 -92.23
C SER A 626 -10.97 2.34 -91.62
N LEU A 627 -11.75 3.04 -90.79
CA LEU A 627 -12.88 3.84 -91.24
C LEU A 627 -13.63 4.39 -90.00
N VAL A 628 -13.85 5.71 -90.03
CA VAL A 628 -15.11 6.42 -89.69
C VAL A 628 -15.51 6.58 -88.22
N ASN A 629 -15.39 7.84 -87.78
CA ASN A 629 -16.32 8.68 -86.98
C ASN A 629 -17.58 8.02 -86.37
N GLY A 630 -18.02 8.39 -85.17
CA GLY A 630 -17.49 9.42 -84.28
C GLY A 630 -18.47 9.88 -83.18
N SER A 631 -18.09 11.02 -82.60
CA SER A 631 -18.85 11.97 -81.75
C SER A 631 -19.27 11.46 -80.36
N ALA A 632 -19.18 12.24 -79.28
CA ALA A 632 -19.01 13.68 -79.07
C ALA A 632 -18.24 13.90 -77.74
N SER A 633 -17.19 14.74 -77.71
CA SER A 633 -17.15 16.16 -77.24
C SER A 633 -17.57 16.33 -75.76
N ALA A 634 -16.94 17.12 -74.90
CA ALA A 634 -15.84 18.09 -74.96
C ALA A 634 -15.70 18.57 -73.49
N THR A 635 -14.52 18.51 -72.85
CA THR A 635 -13.55 19.61 -72.66
C THR A 635 -14.16 20.88 -72.06
N GLU A 636 -13.58 21.59 -71.09
CA GLU A 636 -12.34 21.51 -70.32
C GLU A 636 -12.32 22.76 -69.41
N LYS A 637 -11.40 22.75 -68.43
CA LYS A 637 -10.52 23.87 -68.06
C LYS A 637 -10.91 24.87 -66.95
N THR A 638 -10.24 24.62 -65.81
CA THR A 638 -9.18 25.44 -65.16
C THR A 638 -9.49 26.68 -64.33
N ASN A 639 -8.98 26.58 -63.10
CA ASN A 639 -8.19 27.53 -62.29
C ASN A 639 -8.75 28.91 -61.90
N GLY A 640 -8.94 29.06 -60.57
CA GLY A 640 -8.08 29.94 -59.77
C GLY A 640 -8.68 31.25 -59.21
N HIS A 641 -8.40 31.46 -57.90
CA HIS A 641 -8.19 32.73 -57.19
C HIS A 641 -9.36 33.48 -56.48
N VAL A 642 -9.11 33.71 -55.18
CA VAL A 642 -9.26 34.96 -54.38
C VAL A 642 -10.54 35.23 -53.57
N ASN A 643 -10.27 35.60 -52.31
CA ASN A 643 -11.10 36.15 -51.22
C ASN A 643 -11.93 37.40 -51.58
N GLY A 644 -13.05 37.58 -50.86
CA GLY A 644 -13.64 38.92 -50.63
C GLY A 644 -15.10 38.89 -50.12
N GLN A 645 -15.29 39.37 -48.90
CA GLN A 645 -16.57 39.51 -48.17
C GLN A 645 -17.64 40.34 -48.89
N THR A 646 -18.94 40.09 -48.59
CA THR A 646 -19.94 41.14 -48.31
C THR A 646 -21.15 40.60 -47.52
N ASN A 647 -21.45 41.28 -46.40
CA ASN A 647 -22.75 41.66 -45.80
C ASN A 647 -24.01 40.77 -45.86
N GLY A 648 -24.70 40.69 -44.71
CA GLY A 648 -26.17 40.62 -44.65
C GLY A 648 -26.77 40.24 -43.29
N HIS A 649 -27.14 41.28 -42.52
CA HIS A 649 -28.22 41.40 -41.52
C HIS A 649 -29.15 40.20 -41.21
N SER A 650 -29.38 39.91 -39.92
CA SER A 650 -30.75 39.83 -39.34
C SER A 650 -30.77 39.82 -37.80
N ASP A 651 -31.63 40.69 -37.26
CA ASP A 651 -32.04 40.83 -35.86
C ASP A 651 -32.89 39.65 -35.35
N LYS A 652 -32.83 39.36 -34.03
CA LYS A 652 -34.03 39.07 -33.23
C LYS A 652 -33.78 39.19 -31.72
N LYS A 653 -34.52 40.11 -31.10
CA LYS A 653 -34.78 40.24 -29.66
C LYS A 653 -36.17 39.67 -29.34
N THR A 654 -36.27 39.05 -28.16
CA THR A 654 -37.38 39.08 -27.16
C THR A 654 -38.82 38.76 -27.60
N ASN A 655 -39.49 37.79 -26.96
CA ASN A 655 -40.38 38.01 -25.80
C ASN A 655 -41.15 36.75 -25.35
N SER A 656 -41.52 36.77 -24.07
CA SER A 656 -42.31 35.85 -23.24
C SER A 656 -43.82 35.78 -23.52
N ALA A 657 -44.45 34.63 -23.20
CA ALA A 657 -45.75 34.45 -22.49
C ALA A 657 -46.14 32.95 -22.52
N GLN A 658 -46.27 32.19 -21.42
CA GLN A 658 -47.35 32.08 -20.41
C GLN A 658 -48.67 31.42 -20.90
N THR A 659 -48.99 30.22 -20.38
CA THR A 659 -50.25 29.79 -19.67
C THR A 659 -50.83 28.41 -20.01
N ASN A 660 -51.32 27.75 -18.93
CA ASN A 660 -52.30 26.64 -18.79
C ASN A 660 -51.88 25.22 -19.25
N GLY A 661 -52.12 24.11 -18.53
CA GLY A 661 -52.85 23.80 -17.29
C GLY A 661 -53.66 22.50 -17.49
N GLN A 662 -53.41 21.44 -16.68
CA GLN A 662 -54.26 20.27 -16.33
C GLN A 662 -53.34 19.09 -15.91
N LYS A 663 -53.40 18.63 -14.64
CA LYS A 663 -54.17 17.51 -14.08
C LYS A 663 -53.90 16.15 -14.74
N ASP A 664 -53.39 15.20 -13.92
CA ASP A 664 -53.70 13.74 -13.86
C ASP A 664 -52.68 13.09 -12.89
N SER A 665 -53.05 12.68 -11.67
CA SER A 665 -53.71 11.42 -11.25
C SER A 665 -52.81 10.17 -11.29
N VAL A 666 -52.45 9.72 -10.08
CA VAL A 666 -52.42 8.33 -9.56
C VAL A 666 -52.48 7.20 -10.60
N TYR A 667 -51.48 6.31 -10.58
CA TYR A 667 -51.68 4.87 -10.79
C TYR A 667 -50.74 4.05 -9.90
N GLU A 668 -51.38 3.27 -9.02
CA GLU A 668 -50.85 2.08 -8.36
C GLU A 668 -50.36 1.06 -9.39
N VAL A 669 -49.30 0.33 -9.05
CA VAL A 669 -49.04 -0.99 -9.66
C VAL A 669 -49.04 -2.01 -8.54
N THR A 670 -50.14 -2.75 -8.49
CA THR A 670 -50.33 -4.02 -7.78
C THR A 670 -49.43 -5.10 -8.39
N ASN A 671 -48.74 -5.87 -7.56
CA ASN A 671 -48.29 -7.22 -7.91
C ASN A 671 -48.85 -8.17 -6.85
N GLU A 672 -49.96 -8.83 -7.20
CA GLU A 672 -50.39 -10.10 -6.62
C GLU A 672 -49.66 -11.21 -7.38
N ASP A 673 -49.01 -12.13 -6.67
CA ASP A 673 -49.33 -13.57 -6.74
C ASP A 673 -48.38 -14.35 -5.82
N ALA A 674 -48.96 -14.98 -4.82
CA ALA A 674 -48.32 -15.85 -3.84
C ALA A 674 -49.12 -17.14 -3.71
N VAL A 675 -48.52 -18.31 -3.94
CA VAL A 675 -48.91 -19.60 -3.33
C VAL A 675 -47.76 -20.65 -3.47
N PRO A 676 -47.70 -21.78 -2.75
CA PRO A 676 -46.89 -22.00 -1.53
C PRO A 676 -45.95 -23.25 -1.66
N PRO A 677 -45.21 -23.66 -0.60
CA PRO A 677 -44.32 -24.83 -0.67
C PRO A 677 -45.03 -26.13 -0.24
N THR A 678 -44.76 -27.23 -0.96
CA THR A 678 -45.20 -28.59 -0.58
C THR A 678 -44.01 -29.49 -0.25
N ALA A 679 -44.17 -30.21 0.86
CA ALA A 679 -43.28 -31.23 1.40
C ALA A 679 -43.28 -32.53 0.55
N GLY A 680 -42.16 -33.26 0.61
CA GLY A 680 -42.05 -34.63 0.08
C GLY A 680 -40.76 -35.32 0.54
N GLN A 681 -40.90 -36.24 1.49
CA GLN A 681 -39.86 -37.14 2.02
C GLN A 681 -39.64 -38.38 1.09
N PRO A 682 -38.62 -39.24 1.36
CA PRO A 682 -37.79 -39.88 0.33
C PRO A 682 -38.19 -41.32 -0.02
N LYS A 683 -37.68 -41.83 -1.16
CA LYS A 683 -37.58 -43.27 -1.43
C LYS A 683 -36.27 -43.65 -2.14
N ALA A 684 -35.72 -44.75 -1.63
CA ALA A 684 -34.54 -45.48 -2.07
C ALA A 684 -34.85 -46.47 -3.22
N ASN A 685 -33.79 -46.83 -3.96
CA ASN A 685 -33.37 -48.18 -4.42
C ASN A 685 -32.22 -47.96 -5.42
N GLY A 686 -31.01 -48.51 -5.25
CA GLY A 686 -30.67 -49.94 -5.29
C GLY A 686 -30.72 -50.40 -6.75
N SER A 687 -29.68 -50.92 -7.42
CA SER A 687 -28.65 -51.87 -7.02
C SER A 687 -27.69 -52.13 -8.20
N ASN A 688 -26.42 -52.43 -7.96
CA ASN A 688 -25.91 -53.75 -8.37
C ASN A 688 -24.63 -54.16 -7.64
N SER A 689 -24.66 -55.42 -7.26
CA SER A 689 -23.78 -56.21 -6.39
C SER A 689 -22.67 -56.92 -7.16
N ASN A 690 -21.57 -57.23 -6.48
CA ASN A 690 -21.12 -58.62 -6.40
C ASN A 690 -20.43 -58.94 -5.06
N GLN A 691 -21.18 -59.73 -4.29
CA GLN A 691 -20.84 -60.68 -3.23
C GLN A 691 -19.78 -61.70 -3.69
N THR A 692 -19.12 -62.56 -2.91
CA THR A 692 -18.79 -62.80 -1.48
C THR A 692 -18.05 -64.14 -1.53
N GLU A 693 -17.10 -64.39 -0.64
CA GLU A 693 -17.02 -65.67 0.09
C GLU A 693 -16.14 -65.49 1.32
N GLY A 694 -16.63 -65.96 2.47
CA GLY A 694 -15.95 -65.86 3.75
C GLY A 694 -15.53 -67.22 4.29
N ARG A 695 -14.69 -67.21 5.33
CA ARG A 695 -14.83 -68.04 6.54
C ARG A 695 -13.72 -67.75 7.55
N ASP A 696 -14.17 -67.59 8.79
CA ASP A 696 -13.63 -68.06 10.06
C ASP A 696 -12.19 -67.75 10.53
N SER A 697 -12.20 -67.22 11.77
CA SER A 697 -11.46 -67.67 12.95
C SER A 697 -10.14 -66.98 13.35
N THR A 698 -10.12 -66.70 14.66
CA THR A 698 -8.97 -66.50 15.56
C THR A 698 -8.22 -65.16 15.55
N VAL A 699 -8.49 -64.42 16.62
CA VAL A 699 -7.73 -63.30 17.17
C VAL A 699 -6.32 -63.74 17.58
N SER A 700 -5.31 -63.00 17.15
CA SER A 700 -3.98 -62.97 17.77
C SER A 700 -3.35 -61.59 17.57
N GLN A 701 -2.99 -60.96 18.68
CA GLN A 701 -2.27 -59.69 18.78
C GLN A 701 -0.83 -59.80 18.27
N PRO A 702 -0.17 -58.66 18.01
CA PRO A 702 1.20 -58.48 18.48
C PRO A 702 1.31 -57.33 19.48
N LYS A 703 2.01 -57.66 20.57
CA LYS A 703 2.47 -56.79 21.65
C LYS A 703 3.40 -55.69 21.14
N VAL A 704 3.17 -54.47 21.63
CA VAL A 704 4.20 -53.45 21.82
C VAL A 704 4.54 -53.45 23.31
N GLU A 705 5.81 -53.65 23.63
CA GLU A 705 6.34 -53.63 25.00
C GLU A 705 6.46 -52.20 25.53
N SER A 706 6.02 -52.01 26.77
CA SER A 706 6.24 -50.83 27.60
C SER A 706 6.56 -51.29 29.02
N ARG A 707 7.50 -50.59 29.68
CA ARG A 707 7.60 -50.26 31.12
C ARG A 707 9.06 -50.02 31.55
N PRO A 708 9.33 -49.39 32.72
CA PRO A 708 8.48 -48.51 33.53
C PRO A 708 9.17 -47.23 34.07
N VAL A 709 8.33 -46.35 34.61
CA VAL A 709 8.63 -45.22 35.51
C VAL A 709 8.82 -45.72 36.94
N SER A 710 9.70 -45.07 37.70
CA SER A 710 9.75 -45.17 39.18
C SER A 710 10.13 -43.82 39.81
N GLU A 711 9.24 -43.28 40.65
CA GLU A 711 9.60 -42.55 41.89
C GLU A 711 9.48 -43.55 43.07
N PRO A 712 10.11 -43.30 44.24
CA PRO A 712 9.34 -42.68 45.34
C PRO A 712 10.12 -41.82 46.37
N GLU A 713 9.37 -40.88 46.97
CA GLU A 713 9.23 -40.48 48.41
C GLU A 713 10.38 -39.93 49.30
N ALA A 714 10.19 -38.65 49.69
CA ALA A 714 10.01 -38.07 51.05
C ALA A 714 11.00 -38.35 52.23
N LYS A 715 11.54 -37.26 52.84
CA LYS A 715 11.17 -36.74 54.20
C LYS A 715 12.15 -35.69 54.78
N ASP A 716 11.56 -34.65 55.36
CA ASP A 716 11.89 -33.91 56.59
C ASP A 716 13.36 -33.58 56.98
N SER A 717 13.68 -32.28 57.12
CA SER A 717 13.73 -31.58 58.42
C SER A 717 14.71 -30.38 58.49
N ALA A 718 14.18 -29.27 59.03
CA ALA A 718 14.77 -28.34 60.00
C ALA A 718 16.04 -27.50 59.69
N VAL A 719 15.81 -26.19 59.51
CA VAL A 719 16.18 -25.06 60.41
C VAL A 719 17.68 -24.75 60.72
N ASN A 720 18.01 -23.48 60.42
CA ASN A 720 18.87 -22.48 61.11
C ASN A 720 20.33 -22.16 60.68
N HIS A 721 20.46 -20.87 60.35
CA HIS A 721 21.49 -19.87 60.70
C HIS A 721 22.99 -20.14 60.46
N GLY A 722 23.56 -19.36 59.52
CA GLY A 722 24.44 -18.24 59.89
C GLY A 722 25.97 -18.44 59.87
N THR A 723 26.62 -17.51 59.17
CA THR A 723 28.01 -16.97 59.34
C THR A 723 29.20 -17.71 58.69
N GLY A 724 30.09 -16.92 58.06
CA GLY A 724 31.53 -17.25 57.98
C GLY A 724 32.21 -17.00 56.62
N ALA A 725 33.18 -16.06 56.59
CA ALA A 725 33.86 -15.51 55.41
C ALA A 725 35.04 -16.34 54.81
N GLY A 726 35.29 -16.09 53.50
CA GLY A 726 36.61 -15.92 52.83
C GLY A 726 37.34 -17.16 52.27
N PRO A 727 38.33 -17.01 51.34
CA PRO A 727 38.90 -15.80 50.70
C PRO A 727 39.03 -15.83 49.13
N ALA A 728 39.36 -14.68 48.53
CA ALA A 728 39.64 -14.46 47.11
C ALA A 728 41.16 -14.43 46.77
N PRO A 729 41.58 -14.64 45.50
CA PRO A 729 42.95 -14.35 45.04
C PRO A 729 43.06 -13.08 44.16
N LYS A 730 44.23 -12.43 44.25
CA LYS A 730 44.71 -11.27 43.47
C LYS A 730 45.51 -11.70 42.23
N ALA A 731 45.44 -10.91 41.15
CA ALA A 731 46.61 -10.44 40.38
C ALA A 731 46.21 -9.28 39.44
N SER A 732 46.85 -8.13 39.58
CA SER A 732 46.71 -6.92 38.76
C SER A 732 47.90 -6.78 37.79
N LYS A 733 47.66 -6.46 36.52
CA LYS A 733 48.70 -6.06 35.54
C LYS A 733 48.91 -4.52 35.56
N SER A 734 50.10 -4.05 35.19
CA SER A 734 50.46 -2.63 35.19
C SER A 734 49.96 -1.86 33.96
N LEU A 735 49.74 -0.56 34.12
CA LEU A 735 49.22 0.40 33.13
C LEU A 735 50.00 0.44 31.79
N ASP A 736 51.30 0.16 31.81
CA ASP A 736 52.14 0.19 30.60
C ASP A 736 51.80 -0.97 29.62
N GLU A 737 51.29 -2.11 30.11
CA GLU A 737 50.88 -3.23 29.24
C GLU A 737 49.57 -2.96 28.48
N LEU A 738 48.75 -2.01 28.94
CA LEU A 738 47.49 -1.61 28.28
C LEU A 738 47.73 -0.64 27.13
N PHE A 739 48.76 0.21 27.22
CA PHE A 739 49.07 1.24 26.21
C PHE A 739 49.66 0.67 24.92
N ASP A 740 50.38 -0.45 24.99
CA ASP A 740 50.99 -1.12 23.82
C ASP A 740 49.99 -1.95 23.00
N SER A 741 48.71 -2.00 23.39
CA SER A 741 47.66 -2.76 22.70
C SER A 741 46.85 -1.97 21.66
N VAL A 742 47.21 -0.70 21.41
CA VAL A 742 46.52 0.18 20.45
C VAL A 742 47.07 -0.01 19.01
N PRO A 743 46.23 -0.20 17.98
CA PRO A 743 46.68 -0.37 16.59
C PRO A 743 47.44 0.85 16.03
N LEU A 744 48.44 0.58 15.18
CA LEU A 744 49.43 1.52 14.64
C LEU A 744 48.91 2.72 13.81
N PHE A 745 47.60 2.86 13.55
CA PHE A 745 47.07 3.91 12.67
C PHE A 745 46.81 5.27 13.36
N MET A 746 47.09 5.37 14.67
CA MET A 746 47.04 6.63 15.43
C MET A 746 48.42 7.23 15.73
N ARG A 747 49.49 6.70 15.12
CA ARG A 747 50.81 7.33 15.12
C ARG A 747 51.10 7.70 13.67
N GLU A 748 51.30 8.99 13.42
CA GLU A 748 51.68 9.63 12.15
C GLU A 748 50.53 10.20 11.28
N THR A 749 50.22 11.47 11.52
CA THR A 749 50.22 12.49 10.46
C THR A 749 50.68 13.84 11.04
N PRO A 750 51.69 14.50 10.45
CA PRO A 750 52.06 15.86 10.81
C PRO A 750 51.32 16.85 9.93
N SER A 751 50.57 17.79 10.50
CA SER A 751 50.24 19.03 9.76
C SER A 751 50.39 20.25 10.65
N ALA A 752 51.25 21.13 10.15
CA ALA A 752 51.45 22.49 10.61
C ALA A 752 50.12 23.25 10.59
N ASP A 753 49.68 23.69 11.76
CA ASP A 753 49.53 25.10 12.12
C ASP A 753 48.75 25.11 13.43
N GLY A 754 49.41 25.57 14.49
CA GLY A 754 48.97 25.37 15.86
C GLY A 754 47.74 26.19 16.21
N GLU A 755 46.66 25.49 16.55
CA GLU A 755 45.68 25.87 17.57
C GLU A 755 44.89 24.60 17.99
N GLU A 756 44.37 24.61 19.22
CA GLU A 756 43.66 23.52 19.93
C GLU A 756 44.50 22.45 20.68
N ASN A 757 44.83 22.76 21.93
CA ASN A 757 45.10 21.78 22.99
C ASN A 757 44.28 22.13 24.26
N GLU A 758 43.03 22.57 24.11
CA GLU A 758 42.12 22.88 25.23
C GLU A 758 41.02 21.83 25.44
N THR A 759 40.69 21.06 24.40
CA THR A 759 39.58 20.07 24.44
C THR A 759 39.94 18.82 25.25
N LEU A 760 41.22 18.44 25.28
CA LEU A 760 41.68 17.23 25.97
C LEU A 760 41.88 17.44 27.49
N GLU A 761 42.23 18.65 27.92
CA GLU A 761 42.38 19.00 29.34
C GLU A 761 41.02 19.27 30.00
N ALA A 762 40.03 19.79 29.26
CA ALA A 762 38.66 19.93 29.73
C ALA A 762 38.03 18.57 30.09
N LEU A 763 38.26 17.55 29.27
CA LEU A 763 37.78 16.17 29.48
C LEU A 763 38.42 15.48 30.69
N LYS A 764 39.67 15.80 31.04
CA LYS A 764 40.34 15.25 32.22
C LYS A 764 39.79 15.84 33.54
N SER A 765 39.41 17.11 33.56
CA SER A 765 38.86 17.75 34.77
C SER A 765 37.45 17.27 35.13
N LEU A 766 36.64 16.90 34.13
CA LEU A 766 35.25 16.46 34.31
C LEU A 766 35.13 15.04 34.88
N ILE A 767 36.17 14.23 34.76
CA ILE A 767 36.14 12.81 35.15
C ILE A 767 36.72 12.59 36.57
N PHE A 768 37.54 13.50 37.10
CA PHE A 768 38.38 13.15 38.27
C PHE A 768 38.36 14.09 39.49
N ASP A 769 37.65 15.21 39.51
CA ASP A 769 37.54 16.02 40.75
C ASP A 769 36.09 16.31 41.16
N GLY A 770 35.61 15.52 42.13
CA GLY A 770 34.66 16.01 43.14
C GLY A 770 33.30 15.32 43.21
N THR A 771 33.20 14.25 44.01
CA THR A 771 32.19 14.19 45.09
C THR A 771 32.60 13.13 46.13
N PRO A 772 32.72 13.51 47.43
CA PRO A 772 32.72 12.56 48.52
C PRO A 772 31.28 12.08 48.82
N ASP A 773 31.18 10.87 49.36
CA ASP A 773 29.97 10.18 49.84
C ASP A 773 29.19 9.32 48.82
N GLY A 774 29.70 8.09 48.63
CA GLY A 774 28.92 6.88 48.88
C GLY A 774 27.85 6.50 47.85
N LYS A 775 28.28 5.76 46.82
CA LYS A 775 27.60 4.58 46.25
C LYS A 775 28.51 3.95 45.19
N ASP A 776 29.18 2.86 45.56
CA ASP A 776 29.87 1.98 44.63
C ASP A 776 28.85 1.31 43.71
N GLY A 777 28.95 1.52 42.39
CA GLY A 777 28.11 0.81 41.42
C GLY A 777 27.94 1.41 40.03
N LEU A 778 28.90 2.19 39.50
CA LEU A 778 28.73 2.84 38.17
C LEU A 778 29.96 2.82 37.26
N ILE A 779 30.96 1.96 37.53
CA ILE A 779 32.20 1.91 36.71
C ILE A 779 32.30 0.66 35.81
N GLU A 780 31.44 -0.36 35.98
CA GLU A 780 31.40 -1.51 35.05
C GLU A 780 30.46 -1.32 33.84
N ASP A 781 29.48 -0.43 33.90
CA ASP A 781 28.46 -0.31 32.83
C ASP A 781 28.83 0.63 31.67
N ILE A 782 29.92 1.41 31.77
CA ILE A 782 30.32 2.36 30.71
C ILE A 782 31.25 1.70 29.67
N TRP A 783 31.84 0.53 29.96
CA TRP A 783 32.82 -0.12 29.09
C TRP A 783 32.24 -1.15 28.10
N LEU A 784 30.91 -1.35 28.05
CA LEU A 784 30.26 -2.32 27.16
C LEU A 784 29.45 -1.70 25.99
N SER A 785 29.58 -0.40 25.70
CA SER A 785 28.69 0.30 24.74
C SER A 785 29.34 0.99 23.54
N VAL A 786 30.59 0.68 23.18
CA VAL A 786 31.20 1.18 21.93
C VAL A 786 31.41 0.00 20.98
N PRO A 787 30.66 -0.14 19.87
CA PRO A 787 30.78 -1.31 18.99
C PRO A 787 32.11 -1.32 18.21
N ARG A 788 32.69 -2.52 18.09
CA ARG A 788 33.67 -2.88 17.06
C ARG A 788 33.02 -3.04 15.70
#